data_AF-A0A6M0RTH2-F1
#
_entry.id   AF-A0A6M0RTH2-F1
#
_cell.length_a   1.000
_cell.length_b   1.000
_cell.length_c   1.000
_cell.angle_alpha   90.00
_cell.angle_beta   90.00
_cell.angle_gamma   90.00
#
_symmetry.space_group_name_H-M   'P 1'
#
loop_
_entity.id
_entity.type
_entity.pdbx_description
1 polymer ?
#
loop_
_entity_poly.entity_id
_entity_poly.type
_entity_poly.pdbx_seq_one_letter_code
_entity_poly.pdbx_strand_id
1 'polypeptide(L)'
;MRTAFELKIWHRQDKQSCTFLLLWDNRKKHLNASLPSSKDIEKCYQRWRRWYYRFYQLTSPPHPSNSGRINPGSGDLAHDLMAAEKELVQALQRWLGAVELRAIQQQIRDEVIRLTPAHPKSEKAVLEQSGVDIFLACESDEMARLPWEAWAWALGSEIIRPGSLRIIRTVMDEPGGSWVKPSRLGKPRILTVLGDDPGLPLQEDWKAVRSLAPIATIERFLWQPKDSATKIKENFAAKICENRGWDILFFAGHSHETTVTGGRIAIAPNISLSISEIEEYLTQARENGLQLAIFNSCSGLSIADSLVALGLQVVVMREPIRNDVAQSFLKPLCQELAAHSDIHRALLTASHHLQSAEKFAYPSTYLIPSLFGVSGVEAYRIEPFGWKRQLQQWLPTKQEALLIATAIFLSSVSSIQSDLLDRRLWMQSMYRERTSQTEKNDAPPILLIAIDQESINRADKEIDGFQLHPMDREYLAQLIQQLSGSSIQVIGIDYLLDTQEPREDKLVDSIHQAIVHHNTWFVFATRERDSLRPRDSIADPRWSLHGDAYARYWQVKLPDDETCAQTCPFAYTLALVDTLSENSQLNPPQPNLENKADLQQQIHDFLDTAKNDEPSDISAFLKIVRSPFNLPLIIDYSISPDQIYQLIPAWKFLTYSENPKTFNPKIAIIASGGYVDASDNHPPLPALTYWCNSKYREADIQSDCPKSFTGGELHAYTTHHLLSSYQVARIPDLWMILMASLLGKWATLTLTQQQAHQRQKWLFALSITTGLYGFWGLQAYIWANVLIPLLFPSSVFWIYVVGITQKK
;
A
#
# COMPACT_ATOMS: atom_id res chain seq x y z
N MET A 1 -20.78 -5.38 11.11
CA MET A 1 -21.57 -4.49 11.99
C MET A 1 -22.48 -5.35 12.86
N ARG A 2 -22.51 -5.16 14.18
CA ARG A 2 -23.37 -5.93 15.09
C ARG A 2 -24.49 -5.05 15.65
N THR A 3 -25.68 -5.59 15.79
CA THR A 3 -26.84 -4.89 16.38
C THR A 3 -27.02 -5.33 17.82
N ALA A 4 -27.22 -4.37 18.73
CA ALA A 4 -27.51 -4.64 20.13
C ALA A 4 -29.01 -4.55 20.41
N PHE A 5 -29.55 -5.58 21.06
CA PHE A 5 -30.86 -5.59 21.72
C PHE A 5 -30.67 -5.63 23.23
N GLU A 6 -31.52 -4.92 23.97
CA GLU A 6 -31.68 -5.12 25.41
C GLU A 6 -32.96 -5.91 25.66
N LEU A 7 -32.89 -7.01 26.39
CA LEU A 7 -34.04 -7.81 26.79
C LEU A 7 -34.18 -7.77 28.30
N LYS A 8 -35.17 -7.04 28.81
CA LYS A 8 -35.47 -6.95 30.23
C LYS A 8 -36.60 -7.90 30.61
N ILE A 9 -36.43 -8.61 31.72
CA ILE A 9 -37.38 -9.62 32.21
C ILE A 9 -37.72 -9.34 33.67
N TRP A 10 -39.01 -9.14 33.95
CA TRP A 10 -39.56 -8.97 35.30
C TRP A 10 -40.36 -10.19 35.72
N HIS A 11 -40.18 -10.62 36.97
CA HIS A 11 -41.00 -11.67 37.59
C HIS A 11 -42.09 -11.05 38.44
N ARG A 12 -43.32 -11.04 37.91
CA ARG A 12 -44.48 -10.54 38.65
C ARG A 12 -45.04 -11.64 39.54
N GLN A 13 -44.61 -11.66 40.80
CA GLN A 13 -45.04 -12.64 41.79
C GLN A 13 -46.56 -12.61 42.06
N ASP A 14 -47.18 -11.43 41.97
CA ASP A 14 -48.62 -11.21 42.15
C ASP A 14 -49.48 -11.86 41.04
N LYS A 15 -48.98 -11.85 39.80
CA LYS A 15 -49.70 -12.34 38.61
C LYS A 15 -49.21 -13.69 38.08
N GLN A 16 -48.24 -14.30 38.75
CA GLN A 16 -47.54 -15.51 38.28
C GLN A 16 -47.12 -15.41 36.81
N SER A 17 -46.59 -14.26 36.39
CA SER A 17 -46.24 -13.99 35.00
C SER A 17 -44.85 -13.38 34.87
N CYS A 18 -44.16 -13.68 33.77
CA CYS A 18 -42.89 -13.07 33.40
C CYS A 18 -43.13 -12.09 32.25
N THR A 19 -42.78 -10.82 32.43
CA THR A 19 -42.91 -9.80 31.39
C THR A 19 -41.56 -9.60 30.71
N PHE A 20 -41.54 -9.70 29.39
CA PHE A 20 -40.39 -9.48 28.52
C PHE A 20 -40.52 -8.13 27.83
N LEU A 21 -39.45 -7.34 27.82
CA LEU A 21 -39.34 -6.10 27.07
C LEU A 21 -38.06 -6.13 26.25
N LEU A 22 -38.22 -6.20 24.92
CA LEU A 22 -37.12 -6.06 23.97
C LEU A 22 -37.00 -4.57 23.58
N LEU A 23 -35.81 -3.99 23.73
CA LEU A 23 -35.48 -2.62 23.34
C LEU A 23 -34.36 -2.63 22.30
N TRP A 24 -34.40 -1.73 21.32
CA TRP A 24 -33.32 -1.51 20.36
C TRP A 24 -33.35 -0.09 19.78
N ASP A 25 -32.35 0.22 18.93
CA ASP A 25 -32.21 1.54 18.29
C ASP A 25 -32.12 2.66 19.33
N ASN A 26 -31.15 2.55 20.25
CA ASN A 26 -30.97 3.43 21.41
C ASN A 26 -32.26 3.58 22.24
N ARG A 27 -32.92 2.45 22.53
CA ARG A 27 -34.18 2.35 23.30
C ARG A 27 -35.38 3.08 22.68
N LYS A 28 -35.31 3.50 21.41
CA LYS A 28 -36.43 4.17 20.72
C LYS A 28 -37.52 3.20 20.29
N LYS A 29 -37.15 1.96 20.00
CA LYS A 29 -38.08 0.91 19.58
C LYS A 29 -38.20 -0.15 20.67
N HIS A 30 -39.41 -0.66 20.84
CA HIS A 30 -39.69 -1.67 21.86
C HIS A 30 -40.75 -2.67 21.43
N LEU A 31 -40.65 -3.89 21.97
CA LEU A 31 -41.68 -4.92 21.93
C LEU A 31 -41.85 -5.47 23.34
N ASN A 32 -43.08 -5.74 23.74
CA ASN A 32 -43.38 -6.39 25.00
C ASN A 32 -44.13 -7.71 24.78
N ALA A 33 -43.93 -8.65 25.70
CA ALA A 33 -44.66 -9.90 25.76
C ALA A 33 -44.81 -10.31 27.23
N SER A 34 -45.85 -11.06 27.56
CA SER A 34 -46.03 -11.60 28.91
C SER A 34 -46.35 -13.07 28.83
N LEU A 35 -45.60 -13.88 29.58
CA LEU A 35 -45.80 -15.31 29.69
C LEU A 35 -46.23 -15.70 31.10
N PRO A 36 -46.99 -16.80 31.26
CA PRO A 36 -47.13 -17.41 32.58
C PRO A 36 -45.75 -17.87 33.08
N SER A 37 -45.49 -17.65 34.37
CA SER A 37 -44.28 -18.13 35.04
C SER A 37 -44.28 -19.65 35.04
N SER A 38 -43.20 -20.25 34.52
CA SER A 38 -43.11 -21.70 34.39
C SER A 38 -42.52 -22.33 35.65
N LYS A 39 -43.40 -22.82 36.54
CA LYS A 39 -42.98 -23.69 37.65
C LYS A 39 -42.30 -25.00 37.16
N ASP A 40 -42.53 -25.38 35.90
CA ASP A 40 -41.88 -26.53 35.28
C ASP A 40 -40.38 -26.30 35.09
N ILE A 41 -39.98 -25.12 34.59
CA ILE A 41 -38.56 -24.77 34.41
C ILE A 41 -37.82 -24.77 35.75
N GLU A 42 -38.41 -24.15 36.77
CA GLU A 42 -37.81 -24.12 38.11
C GLU A 42 -37.58 -25.54 38.65
N LYS A 43 -38.57 -26.43 38.50
CA LYS A 43 -38.42 -27.84 38.90
C LYS A 43 -37.32 -28.55 38.11
N CYS A 44 -37.27 -28.36 36.78
CA CYS A 44 -36.23 -28.95 35.94
C CYS A 44 -34.85 -28.40 36.29
N TYR A 45 -34.73 -27.11 36.60
CA TYR A 45 -33.48 -26.47 37.01
C TYR A 45 -32.98 -27.05 38.32
N GLN A 46 -33.84 -27.12 39.35
CA GLN A 46 -33.47 -27.70 40.64
C GLN A 46 -33.13 -29.20 40.53
N ARG A 47 -33.81 -29.94 39.65
CA ARG A 47 -33.48 -31.34 39.35
C ARG A 47 -32.10 -31.46 38.70
N TRP A 48 -31.84 -30.68 37.65
CA TRP A 48 -30.53 -30.63 36.98
C TRP A 48 -29.42 -30.26 37.96
N ARG A 49 -29.61 -29.18 38.73
CA ARG A 49 -28.65 -28.69 39.73
C ARG A 49 -28.33 -29.77 40.76
N ARG A 50 -29.34 -30.49 41.27
CA ARG A 50 -29.11 -31.58 42.24
C ARG A 50 -28.28 -32.72 41.66
N TRP A 51 -28.54 -33.13 40.41
CA TRP A 51 -27.72 -34.15 39.74
C TRP A 51 -26.33 -33.65 39.41
N TYR A 52 -26.20 -32.39 39.00
CA TYR A 52 -24.91 -31.74 38.73
C TYR A 52 -24.04 -31.74 40.00
N TYR A 53 -24.58 -31.29 41.14
CA TYR A 53 -23.84 -31.25 42.40
C TYR A 53 -23.44 -32.66 42.85
N ARG A 54 -24.30 -33.67 42.64
CA ARG A 54 -24.00 -35.06 42.97
C ARG A 54 -22.90 -35.65 42.07
N PHE A 55 -22.96 -35.42 40.76
CA PHE A 55 -21.96 -35.90 39.80
C PHE A 55 -20.59 -35.29 40.07
N TYR A 56 -20.55 -33.98 40.32
CA TYR A 56 -19.32 -33.22 40.57
C TYR A 56 -18.87 -33.26 42.05
N GLN A 57 -19.61 -33.94 42.94
CA GLN A 57 -19.33 -34.05 44.38
C GLN A 57 -19.22 -32.67 45.08
N LEU A 58 -20.08 -31.74 44.68
CA LEU A 58 -20.12 -30.37 45.21
C LEU A 58 -21.04 -30.30 46.44
N THR A 59 -20.70 -29.45 47.40
CA THR A 59 -21.54 -29.20 48.58
C THR A 59 -22.84 -28.48 48.17
N SER A 60 -23.99 -29.09 48.44
CA SER A 60 -25.30 -28.45 48.22
C SER A 60 -25.52 -27.28 49.19
N PRO A 61 -26.14 -26.16 48.77
CA PRO A 61 -26.56 -25.12 49.70
C PRO A 61 -27.61 -25.66 50.68
N PRO A 62 -27.64 -25.18 51.94
CA PRO A 62 -28.71 -25.50 52.86
C PRO A 62 -30.01 -24.79 52.41
N HIS A 63 -31.04 -25.55 52.01
CA HIS A 63 -32.39 -25.00 51.80
C HIS A 63 -33.37 -25.53 52.87
N PRO A 64 -34.33 -24.70 53.32
CA PRO A 64 -35.32 -25.11 54.32
C PRO A 64 -36.39 -26.03 53.71
N SER A 65 -36.64 -27.16 54.37
CA SER A 65 -37.88 -27.94 54.37
C SER A 65 -38.66 -28.08 53.05
N ASN A 66 -38.26 -29.02 52.21
CA ASN A 66 -39.18 -29.97 51.58
C ASN A 66 -38.38 -31.14 50.99
N SER A 67 -38.19 -32.17 51.81
CA SER A 67 -37.64 -33.46 51.44
C SER A 67 -38.61 -34.20 50.51
N GLY A 68 -38.68 -33.77 49.25
CA GLY A 68 -39.31 -34.54 48.18
C GLY A 68 -38.47 -35.79 47.93
N ARG A 69 -39.10 -36.97 48.09
CA ARG A 69 -38.51 -38.27 47.75
C ARG A 69 -37.88 -38.23 46.35
N ILE A 70 -36.65 -38.72 46.27
CA ILE A 70 -35.91 -38.89 45.02
C ILE A 70 -36.69 -39.87 44.13
N ASN A 71 -36.97 -39.53 42.88
CA ASN A 71 -37.28 -40.56 41.88
C ASN A 71 -36.03 -41.43 41.76
N PRO A 72 -36.09 -42.75 42.01
CA PRO A 72 -34.90 -43.60 41.98
C PRO A 72 -34.20 -43.42 40.62
N GLY A 73 -32.97 -42.91 40.66
CA GLY A 73 -32.15 -42.71 39.47
C GLY A 73 -31.78 -44.04 38.83
N SER A 74 -31.25 -43.99 37.61
CA SER A 74 -30.86 -45.19 36.86
C SER A 74 -29.69 -45.97 37.49
N GLY A 75 -28.95 -45.34 38.39
CA GLY A 75 -27.71 -45.86 38.98
C GLY A 75 -26.45 -45.32 38.28
N ASP A 76 -26.60 -44.76 37.08
CA ASP A 76 -25.55 -44.03 36.36
C ASP A 76 -25.75 -42.51 36.52
N LEU A 77 -24.89 -41.90 37.33
CA LEU A 77 -24.93 -40.46 37.60
C LEU A 77 -24.74 -39.61 36.33
N ALA A 78 -23.93 -40.07 35.37
CA ALA A 78 -23.69 -39.33 34.13
C ALA A 78 -24.95 -39.32 33.26
N HIS A 79 -25.59 -40.48 33.15
CA HIS A 79 -26.86 -40.62 32.43
C HIS A 79 -27.96 -39.77 33.07
N ASP A 80 -28.12 -39.85 34.39
CA ASP A 80 -29.15 -39.10 35.13
C ASP A 80 -28.94 -37.57 35.02
N LEU A 81 -27.70 -37.10 35.03
CA LEU A 81 -27.34 -35.70 34.79
C LEU A 81 -27.69 -35.26 33.37
N MET A 82 -27.27 -36.02 32.35
CA MET A 82 -27.59 -35.70 30.94
C MET A 82 -29.10 -35.73 30.67
N ALA A 83 -29.84 -36.65 31.31
CA ALA A 83 -31.29 -36.69 31.22
C ALA A 83 -31.92 -35.41 31.82
N ALA A 84 -31.46 -35.00 33.02
CA ALA A 84 -31.94 -33.78 33.66
C ALA A 84 -31.56 -32.50 32.87
N GLU A 85 -30.38 -32.47 32.25
CA GLU A 85 -29.95 -31.40 31.35
C GLU A 85 -30.90 -31.28 30.15
N LYS A 86 -31.18 -32.40 29.48
CA LYS A 86 -32.08 -32.44 28.32
C LYS A 86 -33.49 -31.98 28.70
N GLU A 87 -34.01 -32.42 29.83
CA GLU A 87 -35.31 -31.96 30.35
C GLU A 87 -35.32 -30.45 30.60
N LEU A 88 -34.29 -29.90 31.24
CA LEU A 88 -34.16 -28.46 31.50
C LEU A 88 -34.11 -27.65 30.20
N VAL A 89 -33.26 -28.04 29.25
CA VAL A 89 -33.14 -27.35 27.96
C VAL A 89 -34.47 -27.42 27.20
N GLN A 90 -35.14 -28.57 27.17
CA GLN A 90 -36.45 -28.71 26.53
C GLN A 90 -37.54 -27.89 27.23
N ALA A 91 -37.55 -27.83 28.56
CA ALA A 91 -38.48 -26.99 29.31
C ALA A 91 -38.28 -25.50 29.00
N LEU A 92 -37.01 -25.06 28.94
CA LEU A 92 -36.66 -23.69 28.56
C LEU A 92 -37.10 -23.38 27.12
N GLN A 93 -36.83 -24.28 26.18
CA GLN A 93 -37.22 -24.12 24.78
C GLN A 93 -38.74 -24.08 24.60
N ARG A 94 -39.49 -24.95 25.30
CA ARG A 94 -40.96 -24.94 25.28
C ARG A 94 -41.52 -23.62 25.81
N TRP A 95 -40.99 -23.12 26.92
CA TRP A 95 -41.44 -21.87 27.51
C TRP A 95 -41.13 -20.67 26.62
N LEU A 96 -39.91 -20.59 26.09
CA LEU A 96 -39.51 -19.51 25.20
C LEU A 96 -40.19 -19.59 23.83
N GLY A 97 -40.64 -20.78 23.40
CA GLY A 97 -41.39 -21.03 22.17
C GLY A 97 -42.89 -20.73 22.24
N ALA A 98 -43.38 -20.18 23.35
CA ALA A 98 -44.77 -19.79 23.51
C ALA A 98 -45.20 -18.71 22.48
N VAL A 99 -46.47 -18.72 22.09
CA VAL A 99 -47.01 -17.90 20.99
C VAL A 99 -46.87 -16.40 21.29
N GLU A 100 -46.99 -16.03 22.56
CA GLU A 100 -46.89 -14.65 23.05
C GLU A 100 -45.50 -14.06 22.83
N LEU A 101 -44.43 -14.87 22.78
CA LEU A 101 -43.06 -14.41 22.50
C LEU A 101 -42.72 -14.31 21.00
N ARG A 102 -43.62 -14.76 20.12
CA ARG A 102 -43.33 -14.90 18.68
C ARG A 102 -42.85 -13.60 18.03
N ALA A 103 -43.42 -12.46 18.39
CA ALA A 103 -43.03 -11.16 17.84
C ALA A 103 -41.57 -10.79 18.21
N ILE A 104 -41.18 -10.99 19.46
CA ILE A 104 -39.80 -10.77 19.94
C ILE A 104 -38.84 -11.72 19.22
N GLN A 105 -39.21 -13.00 19.10
CA GLN A 105 -38.38 -13.99 18.40
C GLN A 105 -38.19 -13.66 16.92
N GLN A 106 -39.26 -13.27 16.23
CA GLN A 106 -39.20 -12.87 14.81
C GLN A 106 -38.29 -11.67 14.62
N GLN A 107 -38.45 -10.63 15.44
CA GLN A 107 -37.60 -9.44 15.37
C GLN A 107 -36.10 -9.76 15.51
N ILE A 108 -35.74 -10.65 16.44
CA ILE A 108 -34.36 -11.09 16.62
C ILE A 108 -33.88 -11.91 15.41
N ARG A 109 -34.69 -12.86 14.93
CA ARG A 109 -34.34 -13.73 13.80
C ARG A 109 -34.13 -12.93 12.51
N ASP A 110 -35.04 -12.01 12.19
CA ASP A 110 -34.98 -11.20 10.98
C ASP A 110 -33.72 -10.33 10.96
N GLU A 111 -33.34 -9.78 12.12
CA GLU A 111 -32.11 -9.01 12.28
C GLU A 111 -30.86 -9.88 12.07
N VAL A 112 -30.82 -11.08 12.65
CA VAL A 112 -29.71 -12.03 12.48
C VAL A 112 -29.55 -12.42 11.00
N ILE A 113 -30.66 -12.72 10.31
CA ILE A 113 -30.67 -13.07 8.88
C ILE A 113 -30.16 -11.91 8.04
N ARG A 114 -30.61 -10.67 8.34
CA ARG A 114 -30.18 -9.46 7.62
C ARG A 114 -28.67 -9.25 7.71
N LEU A 115 -28.08 -9.55 8.87
CA LEU A 115 -26.65 -9.30 9.13
C LEU A 115 -25.73 -10.47 8.76
N THR A 116 -26.28 -11.67 8.53
CA THR A 116 -25.50 -12.88 8.24
C THR A 116 -25.61 -13.24 6.75
N PRO A 117 -24.61 -12.93 5.90
CA PRO A 117 -24.67 -13.23 4.48
C PRO A 117 -24.60 -14.75 4.20
N ALA A 118 -25.33 -15.19 3.17
CA ALA A 118 -25.41 -16.59 2.74
C ALA A 118 -24.04 -17.18 2.33
N HIS A 119 -23.21 -16.39 1.64
CA HIS A 119 -21.87 -16.80 1.17
C HIS A 119 -20.77 -15.85 1.68
N PRO A 120 -20.12 -16.15 2.82
CA PRO A 120 -19.03 -15.34 3.34
C PRO A 120 -17.72 -15.57 2.54
N LYS A 121 -16.96 -14.49 2.30
CA LYS A 121 -15.61 -14.57 1.67
C LYS A 121 -14.54 -15.20 2.59
N SER A 122 -14.85 -15.32 3.88
CA SER A 122 -14.04 -15.96 4.93
C SER A 122 -14.93 -16.21 6.15
N GLU A 123 -14.96 -17.45 6.65
CA GLU A 123 -15.77 -17.83 7.82
C GLU A 123 -15.35 -17.07 9.09
N LYS A 124 -14.04 -16.90 9.31
CA LYS A 124 -13.51 -16.21 10.50
C LYS A 124 -13.90 -14.74 10.56
N ALA A 125 -13.80 -14.01 9.44
CA ALA A 125 -14.02 -12.56 9.41
C ALA A 125 -15.49 -12.15 9.59
N VAL A 126 -16.42 -12.98 9.11
CA VAL A 126 -17.87 -12.67 9.20
C VAL A 126 -18.40 -12.90 10.63
N LEU A 127 -17.93 -13.94 11.32
CA LEU A 127 -18.31 -14.26 12.71
C LEU A 127 -17.82 -13.22 13.72
N GLU A 128 -16.71 -12.53 13.43
CA GLU A 128 -16.16 -11.50 14.31
C GLU A 128 -16.87 -10.15 14.18
N GLN A 129 -17.37 -9.80 13.00
CA GLN A 129 -17.82 -8.44 12.73
C GLN A 129 -19.32 -8.28 12.58
N SER A 130 -20.09 -9.33 12.24
CA SER A 130 -21.53 -9.21 11.97
C SER A 130 -22.37 -10.20 12.78
N GLY A 131 -23.47 -9.72 13.36
CA GLY A 131 -24.36 -10.52 14.20
C GLY A 131 -25.20 -9.68 15.15
N VAL A 132 -25.83 -10.34 16.11
CA VAL A 132 -26.72 -9.73 17.09
C VAL A 132 -26.22 -10.03 18.50
N ASP A 133 -26.17 -8.99 19.34
CA ASP A 133 -25.92 -9.07 20.77
C ASP A 133 -27.23 -8.83 21.53
N ILE A 134 -27.60 -9.74 22.43
CA ILE A 134 -28.72 -9.58 23.35
C ILE A 134 -28.17 -9.36 24.74
N PHE A 135 -28.37 -8.16 25.27
CA PHE A 135 -28.12 -7.76 26.64
C PHE A 135 -29.33 -8.12 27.50
N LEU A 136 -29.23 -9.24 28.21
CA LEU A 136 -30.28 -9.81 29.05
C LEU A 136 -30.21 -9.24 30.47
N ALA A 137 -31.25 -8.52 30.87
CA ALA A 137 -31.43 -8.07 32.26
C ALA A 137 -32.57 -8.85 32.91
N CYS A 138 -32.32 -9.49 34.04
CA CYS A 138 -33.32 -10.24 34.81
C CYS A 138 -33.50 -9.59 36.18
N GLU A 139 -34.75 -9.47 36.63
CA GLU A 139 -35.06 -8.98 37.98
C GLU A 139 -34.70 -9.99 39.08
N SER A 140 -34.75 -11.29 38.79
CA SER A 140 -34.47 -12.35 39.76
C SER A 140 -33.22 -13.16 39.39
N ASP A 141 -32.42 -13.51 40.41
CA ASP A 141 -31.20 -14.30 40.26
C ASP A 141 -31.51 -15.70 39.69
N GLU A 142 -32.65 -16.29 40.04
CA GLU A 142 -33.07 -17.60 39.52
C GLU A 142 -33.23 -17.57 38.00
N MET A 143 -33.78 -16.47 37.45
CA MET A 143 -33.88 -16.28 36.01
C MET A 143 -32.51 -16.04 35.37
N ALA A 144 -31.65 -15.25 36.01
CA ALA A 144 -30.30 -14.99 35.51
C ALA A 144 -29.46 -16.28 35.40
N ARG A 145 -29.71 -17.26 36.27
CA ARG A 145 -29.04 -18.58 36.27
C ARG A 145 -29.41 -19.50 35.11
N LEU A 146 -30.59 -19.32 34.52
CA LEU A 146 -31.05 -20.20 33.44
C LEU A 146 -30.06 -20.21 32.26
N PRO A 147 -29.96 -21.33 31.52
CA PRO A 147 -29.05 -21.46 30.39
C PRO A 147 -29.56 -20.74 29.14
N TRP A 148 -29.65 -19.41 29.21
CA TRP A 148 -30.11 -18.55 28.12
C TRP A 148 -29.31 -18.70 26.83
N GLU A 149 -28.06 -19.16 26.89
CA GLU A 149 -27.26 -19.50 25.71
C GLU A 149 -27.92 -20.60 24.87
N ALA A 150 -28.68 -21.51 25.49
CA ALA A 150 -29.45 -22.54 24.79
C ALA A 150 -30.64 -21.98 24.00
N TRP A 151 -31.09 -20.76 24.31
CA TRP A 151 -32.14 -20.08 23.55
C TRP A 151 -31.69 -19.78 22.12
N ALA A 152 -30.41 -19.51 21.90
CA ALA A 152 -29.86 -19.30 20.56
C ALA A 152 -30.08 -20.52 19.66
N TRP A 153 -30.01 -21.74 20.20
CA TRP A 153 -30.31 -22.96 19.44
C TRP A 153 -31.79 -23.07 19.05
N ALA A 154 -32.69 -22.57 19.89
CA ALA A 154 -34.13 -22.60 19.66
C ALA A 154 -34.60 -21.57 18.61
N LEU A 155 -33.83 -20.50 18.41
CA LEU A 155 -34.16 -19.44 17.44
C LEU A 155 -33.90 -19.84 15.98
N GLY A 156 -33.31 -21.00 15.71
CA GLY A 156 -33.24 -21.57 14.36
C GLY A 156 -31.88 -22.20 14.08
N SER A 157 -31.70 -23.44 14.53
CA SER A 157 -30.45 -24.21 14.40
C SER A 157 -29.98 -24.48 12.97
N GLU A 158 -30.84 -24.31 11.96
CA GLU A 158 -30.48 -24.55 10.54
C GLU A 158 -30.12 -23.26 9.78
N ILE A 159 -30.57 -22.10 10.24
CA ILE A 159 -30.41 -20.80 9.54
C ILE A 159 -29.38 -19.91 10.25
N ILE A 160 -29.27 -20.04 11.58
CA ILE A 160 -28.41 -19.20 12.42
C ILE A 160 -27.11 -19.92 12.72
N ARG A 161 -26.00 -19.41 12.18
CA ARG A 161 -24.66 -19.94 12.47
C ARG A 161 -24.29 -19.73 13.94
N PRO A 162 -23.58 -20.68 14.59
CA PRO A 162 -23.07 -20.50 15.95
C PRO A 162 -22.24 -19.21 16.06
N GLY A 163 -22.55 -18.35 17.03
CA GLY A 163 -21.88 -17.06 17.24
C GLY A 163 -22.48 -15.85 16.51
N SER A 164 -23.44 -16.05 15.60
CA SER A 164 -24.24 -14.97 14.99
C SER A 164 -25.17 -14.30 16.00
N LEU A 165 -25.61 -15.03 17.02
CA LEU A 165 -26.37 -14.52 18.15
C LEU A 165 -25.55 -14.73 19.43
N ARG A 166 -25.38 -13.66 20.22
CA ARG A 166 -24.60 -13.67 21.45
C ARG A 166 -25.47 -13.17 22.60
N ILE A 167 -25.49 -13.93 23.69
CA ILE A 167 -26.17 -13.55 24.94
C ILE A 167 -25.14 -12.96 25.90
N ILE A 168 -25.43 -11.78 26.43
CA ILE A 168 -24.63 -11.06 27.41
C ILE A 168 -25.59 -10.69 28.54
N ARG A 169 -25.27 -10.99 29.80
CA ARG A 169 -26.11 -10.57 30.93
C ARG A 169 -25.76 -9.15 31.36
N THR A 170 -26.74 -8.39 31.80
CA THR A 170 -26.57 -7.02 32.34
C THR A 170 -27.50 -6.81 33.53
N VAL A 171 -27.34 -5.69 34.23
CA VAL A 171 -28.16 -5.30 35.38
C VAL A 171 -29.41 -4.53 34.94
N MET A 172 -30.47 -4.55 35.77
CA MET A 172 -31.74 -3.88 35.45
C MET A 172 -31.61 -2.35 35.32
N ASP A 173 -30.84 -1.76 36.23
CA ASP A 173 -30.53 -0.33 36.30
C ASP A 173 -29.08 -0.11 35.90
N GLU A 174 -28.84 0.12 34.61
CA GLU A 174 -27.49 0.37 34.11
C GLU A 174 -27.00 1.77 34.51
N PRO A 175 -25.69 1.93 34.79
CA PRO A 175 -25.10 3.24 34.99
C PRO A 175 -25.31 4.10 33.73
N GLY A 176 -26.09 5.18 33.87
CA GLY A 176 -26.28 6.17 32.81
C GLY A 176 -25.00 6.97 32.59
N GLY A 177 -24.06 6.41 31.82
CA GLY A 177 -22.77 7.04 31.55
C GLY A 177 -22.26 6.73 30.15
N SER A 178 -21.79 7.76 29.45
CA SER A 178 -21.04 7.61 28.21
C SER A 178 -19.73 6.87 28.52
N TRP A 179 -19.62 5.61 28.10
CA TRP A 179 -18.36 4.87 28.19
C TRP A 179 -17.32 5.53 27.29
N VAL A 180 -16.37 6.26 27.89
CA VAL A 180 -15.21 6.81 27.18
C VAL A 180 -14.11 5.76 27.25
N LYS A 181 -13.82 5.10 26.13
CA LYS A 181 -12.69 4.15 26.01
C LYS A 181 -11.40 4.87 26.43
N PRO A 182 -10.75 4.50 27.56
CA PRO A 182 -9.47 5.08 27.91
C PRO A 182 -8.46 4.64 26.83
N SER A 183 -7.96 5.57 26.03
CA SER A 183 -6.97 5.28 25.00
C SER A 183 -5.60 5.10 25.66
N ARG A 184 -5.27 3.87 26.03
CA ARG A 184 -3.92 3.54 26.53
C ARG A 184 -2.98 3.20 25.38
N LEU A 185 -1.90 3.96 25.31
CA LEU A 185 -0.78 3.71 24.42
C LEU A 185 0.18 2.75 25.13
N GLY A 186 0.14 1.45 24.80
CA GLY A 186 1.05 0.48 25.40
C GLY A 186 0.68 -0.98 25.15
N LYS A 187 1.53 -1.89 25.66
CA LYS A 187 1.25 -3.33 25.71
C LYS A 187 0.16 -3.56 26.78
N PRO A 188 -0.95 -4.24 26.46
CA PRO A 188 -2.03 -4.52 27.42
C PRO A 188 -1.52 -5.18 28.70
N ARG A 189 -2.13 -4.87 29.86
CA ARG A 189 -1.70 -5.36 31.18
C ARG A 189 -2.77 -6.22 31.83
N ILE A 190 -2.35 -7.36 32.37
CA ILE A 190 -3.21 -8.33 33.05
C ILE A 190 -2.73 -8.49 34.50
N LEU A 191 -3.59 -8.17 35.46
CA LEU A 191 -3.38 -8.51 36.88
C LEU A 191 -3.98 -9.88 37.14
N THR A 192 -3.16 -10.83 37.59
CA THR A 192 -3.56 -12.21 37.85
C THR A 192 -3.53 -12.50 39.33
N VAL A 193 -4.68 -12.88 39.89
CA VAL A 193 -4.87 -13.22 41.29
C VAL A 193 -5.17 -14.72 41.37
N LEU A 194 -4.25 -15.46 41.98
CA LEU A 194 -4.42 -16.88 42.25
C LEU A 194 -4.61 -17.03 43.75
N GLY A 195 -5.83 -17.36 44.16
CA GLY A 195 -6.14 -17.64 45.55
C GLY A 195 -5.26 -18.80 46.05
N ASP A 196 -4.78 -18.72 47.28
CA ASP A 196 -3.96 -19.80 47.83
C ASP A 196 -4.84 -20.69 48.73
N ASP A 197 -5.05 -21.91 48.26
CA ASP A 197 -5.72 -22.99 48.98
C ASP A 197 -4.94 -24.29 48.74
N PRO A 198 -4.47 -25.00 49.78
CA PRO A 198 -3.80 -26.29 49.64
C PRO A 198 -4.60 -27.35 48.88
N GLY A 199 -5.93 -27.23 48.84
CA GLY A 199 -6.84 -28.11 48.11
C GLY A 199 -7.08 -27.74 46.65
N LEU A 200 -6.55 -26.61 46.15
CA LEU A 200 -6.82 -26.10 44.80
C LEU A 200 -5.51 -25.85 44.01
N PRO A 201 -5.02 -26.84 43.22
CA PRO A 201 -3.80 -26.66 42.45
C PRO A 201 -4.05 -25.73 41.24
N LEU A 202 -3.63 -24.47 41.35
CA LEU A 202 -3.79 -23.41 40.33
C LEU A 202 -2.60 -23.26 39.35
N GLN A 203 -1.70 -24.23 39.30
CA GLN A 203 -0.50 -24.13 38.47
C GLN A 203 -0.82 -24.18 36.96
N GLU A 204 -1.80 -24.99 36.56
CA GLU A 204 -2.24 -25.04 35.16
C GLU A 204 -3.02 -23.79 34.77
N ASP A 205 -3.78 -23.20 35.70
CA ASP A 205 -4.43 -21.90 35.51
C ASP A 205 -3.40 -20.80 35.23
N TRP A 206 -2.33 -20.76 36.03
CA TRP A 206 -1.21 -19.83 35.81
C TRP A 206 -0.57 -20.02 34.44
N LYS A 207 -0.35 -21.28 34.03
CA LYS A 207 0.25 -21.60 32.74
C LYS A 207 -0.64 -21.19 31.57
N ALA A 208 -1.95 -21.37 31.69
CA ALA A 208 -2.92 -20.92 30.69
C ALA A 208 -2.90 -19.39 30.54
N VAL A 209 -2.96 -18.63 31.65
CA VAL A 209 -2.89 -17.16 31.59
C VAL A 209 -1.55 -16.70 31.03
N ARG A 210 -0.43 -17.29 31.48
CA ARG A 210 0.94 -16.95 31.02
C ARG A 210 1.12 -17.13 29.51
N SER A 211 0.31 -17.96 28.85
CA SER A 211 0.32 -18.09 27.38
C SER A 211 0.02 -16.76 26.66
N LEU A 212 -0.59 -15.79 27.33
CA LEU A 212 -0.87 -14.44 26.80
C LEU A 212 0.35 -13.50 26.85
N ALA A 213 1.48 -13.90 27.45
CA ALA A 213 2.68 -13.08 27.59
C ALA A 213 3.25 -12.49 26.28
N PRO A 214 3.10 -13.14 25.10
CA PRO A 214 3.51 -12.53 23.83
C PRO A 214 2.72 -11.27 23.49
N ILE A 215 1.44 -11.19 23.88
CA ILE A 215 0.54 -10.09 23.51
C ILE A 215 0.19 -9.14 24.66
N ALA A 216 0.42 -9.54 25.92
CA ALA A 216 0.14 -8.75 27.12
C ALA A 216 1.27 -8.84 28.16
N THR A 217 1.37 -7.84 29.04
CA THR A 217 2.20 -7.87 30.24
C THR A 217 1.38 -8.48 31.36
N ILE A 218 1.83 -9.61 31.89
CA ILE A 218 1.11 -10.35 32.91
C ILE A 218 1.84 -10.21 34.23
N GLU A 219 1.14 -9.77 35.26
CA GLU A 219 1.67 -9.66 36.60
C GLU A 219 0.82 -10.47 37.58
N ARG A 220 1.47 -11.30 38.39
CA ARG A 220 0.80 -12.10 39.42
C ARG A 220 0.79 -11.32 40.73
N PHE A 221 -0.37 -11.22 41.38
CA PHE A 221 -0.46 -10.76 42.76
C PHE A 221 0.17 -11.80 43.69
N LEU A 222 1.10 -11.34 44.52
CA LEU A 222 1.82 -12.16 45.49
C LEU A 222 1.53 -11.62 46.89
N TRP A 223 1.29 -12.52 47.83
CA TRP A 223 1.14 -12.22 49.25
C TRP A 223 2.23 -12.95 50.04
N GLN A 224 2.60 -12.43 51.22
CA GLN A 224 3.62 -13.05 52.07
C GLN A 224 2.96 -13.70 53.30
N PRO A 225 3.34 -14.93 53.68
CA PRO A 225 2.78 -15.59 54.86
C PRO A 225 2.99 -14.86 56.18
N LYS A 226 3.96 -13.93 56.25
CA LYS A 226 4.27 -13.14 57.45
C LYS A 226 3.43 -11.85 57.56
N ASP A 227 2.74 -11.45 56.50
CA ASP A 227 1.94 -10.23 56.51
C ASP A 227 0.61 -10.46 57.23
N SER A 228 0.11 -9.43 57.93
CA SER A 228 -1.21 -9.48 58.56
C SER A 228 -2.31 -9.48 57.49
N ALA A 229 -3.50 -10.02 57.83
CA ALA A 229 -4.64 -10.04 56.92
C ALA A 229 -5.00 -8.63 56.39
N THR A 230 -4.93 -7.61 57.25
CA THR A 230 -5.16 -6.21 56.88
C THR A 230 -4.14 -5.73 55.84
N LYS A 231 -2.85 -6.00 56.07
CA LYS A 231 -1.78 -5.59 55.15
C LYS A 231 -1.89 -6.29 53.79
N ILE A 232 -2.32 -7.56 53.76
CA ILE A 232 -2.56 -8.29 52.50
C ILE A 232 -3.72 -7.64 51.72
N LYS A 233 -4.81 -7.26 52.40
CA LYS A 233 -5.95 -6.55 51.80
C LYS A 233 -5.53 -5.17 51.27
N GLU A 234 -4.77 -4.40 52.04
CA GLU A 234 -4.24 -3.09 51.64
C GLU A 234 -3.31 -3.21 50.41
N ASN A 235 -2.40 -4.18 50.41
CA ASN A 235 -1.52 -4.46 49.27
C ASN A 235 -2.32 -4.83 48.02
N PHE A 236 -3.38 -5.62 48.18
CA PHE A 236 -4.26 -6.00 47.07
C PHE A 236 -4.99 -4.79 46.50
N ALA A 237 -5.58 -3.96 47.37
CA ALA A 237 -6.25 -2.72 46.99
C ALA A 237 -5.30 -1.76 46.26
N ALA A 238 -4.10 -1.54 46.82
CA ALA A 238 -3.04 -0.72 46.22
C ALA A 238 -2.60 -1.27 44.85
N LYS A 239 -2.57 -2.60 44.69
CA LYS A 239 -2.18 -3.22 43.43
C LYS A 239 -3.25 -3.04 42.35
N ILE A 240 -4.53 -3.15 42.71
CA ILE A 240 -5.65 -2.90 41.79
C ILE A 240 -5.65 -1.46 41.29
N CYS A 241 -5.42 -0.48 42.16
CA CYS A 241 -5.50 0.95 41.82
C CYS A 241 -4.19 1.57 41.29
N GLU A 242 -3.16 0.76 41.02
CA GLU A 242 -1.86 1.22 40.49
C GLU A 242 -2.03 2.20 39.31
N ASN A 243 -1.29 3.33 39.32
CA ASN A 243 -1.40 4.39 38.30
C ASN A 243 -1.15 3.90 36.86
N ARG A 244 -0.22 2.95 36.68
CA ARG A 244 0.02 2.34 35.37
C ARG A 244 -1.18 1.53 34.87
N GLY A 245 -2.17 1.24 35.72
CA GLY A 245 -3.46 0.56 35.51
C GLY A 245 -3.41 -0.82 34.87
N TRP A 246 -4.58 -1.41 34.68
CA TRP A 246 -4.79 -2.76 34.17
C TRP A 246 -5.81 -2.73 33.06
N ASP A 247 -5.72 -3.63 32.09
CA ASP A 247 -6.76 -3.82 31.07
C ASP A 247 -7.67 -5.01 31.44
N ILE A 248 -7.06 -6.05 32.03
CA ILE A 248 -7.75 -7.27 32.46
C ILE A 248 -7.40 -7.59 33.92
N LEU A 249 -8.42 -7.92 34.71
CA LEU A 249 -8.29 -8.54 36.04
C LEU A 249 -8.66 -10.03 35.91
N PHE A 250 -7.72 -10.91 36.19
CA PHE A 250 -7.94 -12.35 36.19
C PHE A 250 -7.93 -12.89 37.61
N PHE A 251 -8.93 -13.68 37.98
CA PHE A 251 -9.03 -14.35 39.27
C PHE A 251 -9.29 -15.85 39.08
N ALA A 252 -8.53 -16.68 39.80
CA ALA A 252 -8.82 -18.10 39.99
C ALA A 252 -8.63 -18.45 41.48
N GLY A 253 -9.59 -19.14 42.08
CA GLY A 253 -9.60 -19.41 43.51
C GLY A 253 -11.01 -19.66 44.05
N HIS A 254 -11.16 -19.71 45.37
CA HIS A 254 -12.48 -19.81 46.00
C HIS A 254 -13.22 -18.47 45.96
N SER A 255 -14.49 -18.52 45.54
CA SER A 255 -15.44 -17.42 45.66
C SER A 255 -16.77 -17.91 46.21
N HIS A 256 -17.49 -17.00 46.84
CA HIS A 256 -18.82 -17.24 47.39
C HIS A 256 -19.74 -16.07 47.04
N GLU A 257 -21.00 -16.37 46.74
CA GLU A 257 -22.01 -15.34 46.53
C GLU A 257 -22.53 -14.83 47.86
N THR A 258 -22.63 -13.50 47.95
CA THR A 258 -23.22 -12.80 49.09
C THR A 258 -23.92 -11.56 48.56
N THR A 259 -25.25 -11.61 48.45
CA THR A 259 -26.05 -10.52 47.86
C THR A 259 -25.83 -9.18 48.56
N VAL A 260 -25.61 -9.18 49.87
CA VAL A 260 -25.38 -7.97 50.68
C VAL A 260 -24.01 -7.32 50.42
N THR A 261 -22.99 -8.09 50.03
CA THR A 261 -21.59 -7.59 49.92
C THR A 261 -21.00 -7.73 48.53
N GLY A 262 -21.82 -8.08 47.53
CA GLY A 262 -21.39 -8.25 46.14
C GLY A 262 -20.57 -9.52 45.88
N GLY A 263 -20.61 -10.50 46.78
CA GLY A 263 -19.75 -11.68 46.74
C GLY A 263 -18.42 -11.51 47.45
N ARG A 264 -17.73 -12.64 47.69
CA ARG A 264 -16.44 -12.73 48.37
C ARG A 264 -15.44 -13.54 47.56
N ILE A 265 -14.20 -13.08 47.51
CA ILE A 265 -13.07 -13.76 46.87
C ILE A 265 -11.98 -14.08 47.89
N ALA A 266 -11.42 -15.28 47.82
CA ALA A 266 -10.27 -15.67 48.63
C ALA A 266 -8.97 -15.24 47.93
N ILE A 267 -8.24 -14.31 48.54
CA ILE A 267 -7.01 -13.74 47.96
C ILE A 267 -5.74 -14.36 48.55
N ALA A 268 -5.84 -14.99 49.72
CA ALA A 268 -4.77 -15.70 50.43
C ALA A 268 -5.41 -16.71 51.42
N PRO A 269 -4.65 -17.63 52.04
CA PRO A 269 -5.21 -18.68 52.89
C PRO A 269 -5.94 -18.07 54.09
N ASN A 270 -7.20 -18.48 54.28
CA ASN A 270 -8.10 -17.95 55.32
C ASN A 270 -8.36 -16.43 55.23
N ILE A 271 -8.01 -15.77 54.13
CA ILE A 271 -8.22 -14.33 53.91
C ILE A 271 -9.14 -14.15 52.71
N SER A 272 -10.37 -13.74 53.01
CA SER A 272 -11.35 -13.38 51.99
C SER A 272 -11.71 -11.90 52.06
N LEU A 273 -12.10 -11.38 50.90
CA LEU A 273 -12.40 -9.98 50.65
C LEU A 273 -13.72 -9.91 49.89
N SER A 274 -14.65 -9.06 50.34
CA SER A 274 -15.86 -8.78 49.57
C SER A 274 -15.61 -7.74 48.49
N ILE A 275 -16.40 -7.80 47.41
CA ILE A 275 -16.30 -6.81 46.33
C ILE A 275 -16.62 -5.41 46.84
N SER A 276 -17.58 -5.29 47.77
CA SER A 276 -17.89 -4.01 48.45
C SER A 276 -16.72 -3.41 49.24
N GLU A 277 -15.77 -4.23 49.74
CA GLU A 277 -14.58 -3.74 50.44
C GLU A 277 -13.59 -3.05 49.48
N ILE A 278 -13.69 -3.33 48.16
CA ILE A 278 -12.77 -2.79 47.14
C ILE A 278 -13.45 -2.02 46.01
N GLU A 279 -14.72 -1.66 46.17
CA GLU A 279 -15.52 -1.01 45.14
C GLU A 279 -14.88 0.30 44.64
N GLU A 280 -14.40 1.14 45.56
CA GLU A 280 -13.71 2.40 45.22
C GLU A 280 -12.41 2.15 44.43
N TYR A 281 -11.63 1.14 44.82
CA TYR A 281 -10.38 0.79 44.13
C TYR A 281 -10.64 0.21 42.74
N LEU A 282 -11.71 -0.57 42.56
CA LEU A 282 -12.14 -1.08 41.26
C LEU A 282 -12.67 0.04 40.35
N THR A 283 -13.39 1.00 40.93
CA THR A 283 -13.84 2.22 40.23
C THR A 283 -12.64 3.00 39.70
N GLN A 284 -11.62 3.19 40.52
CA GLN A 284 -10.36 3.82 40.12
C GLN A 284 -9.60 2.98 39.08
N ALA A 285 -9.56 1.65 39.22
CA ALA A 285 -8.92 0.77 38.25
C ALA A 285 -9.59 0.85 36.87
N ARG A 286 -10.92 0.94 36.82
CA ARG A 286 -11.70 1.18 35.60
C ARG A 286 -11.36 2.52 34.96
N GLU A 287 -11.30 3.60 35.73
CA GLU A 287 -10.86 4.91 35.24
C GLU A 287 -9.43 4.86 34.69
N ASN A 288 -8.59 4.04 35.34
CA ASN A 288 -7.26 3.66 34.89
C ASN A 288 -7.28 2.56 33.81
N GLY A 289 -8.37 2.32 33.08
CA GLY A 289 -8.37 1.46 31.89
C GLY A 289 -8.80 0.00 32.07
N LEU A 290 -9.18 -0.44 33.27
CA LEU A 290 -9.70 -1.81 33.48
C LEU A 290 -11.03 -1.96 32.73
N GLN A 291 -11.10 -2.97 31.87
CA GLN A 291 -12.27 -3.19 31.00
C GLN A 291 -12.89 -4.58 31.16
N LEU A 292 -12.06 -5.58 31.47
CA LEU A 292 -12.48 -6.97 31.57
C LEU A 292 -12.04 -7.59 32.90
N ALA A 293 -12.94 -8.31 33.54
CA ALA A 293 -12.62 -9.18 34.66
C ALA A 293 -13.01 -10.63 34.34
N ILE A 294 -12.12 -11.59 34.59
CA ILE A 294 -12.36 -13.02 34.35
C ILE A 294 -12.23 -13.74 35.69
N PHE A 295 -13.35 -14.26 36.19
CA PHE A 295 -13.40 -15.06 37.41
C PHE A 295 -13.60 -16.52 37.02
N ASN A 296 -12.49 -17.26 36.98
CA ASN A 296 -12.48 -18.70 36.83
C ASN A 296 -12.70 -19.38 38.20
N SER A 297 -13.80 -19.02 38.87
CA SER A 297 -14.10 -19.42 40.25
C SER A 297 -15.59 -19.73 40.45
N CYS A 298 -15.92 -20.42 41.55
CA CYS A 298 -17.27 -20.92 41.82
C CYS A 298 -18.27 -19.81 42.18
N SER A 299 -19.47 -19.84 41.59
CA SER A 299 -20.63 -18.99 41.97
C SER A 299 -20.34 -17.47 41.90
N GLY A 300 -20.44 -16.92 40.69
CA GLY A 300 -20.03 -15.54 40.43
C GLY A 300 -21.15 -14.55 40.12
N LEU A 301 -22.44 -14.87 40.31
CA LEU A 301 -23.51 -13.94 39.89
C LEU A 301 -23.42 -12.60 40.65
N SER A 302 -23.38 -12.63 41.99
CA SER A 302 -23.29 -11.38 42.78
C SER A 302 -22.02 -10.58 42.46
N ILE A 303 -20.92 -11.27 42.15
CA ILE A 303 -19.65 -10.63 41.74
C ILE A 303 -19.82 -9.96 40.38
N ALA A 304 -20.44 -10.65 39.43
CA ALA A 304 -20.70 -10.12 38.11
C ALA A 304 -21.60 -8.88 38.16
N ASP A 305 -22.69 -8.93 38.93
CA ASP A 305 -23.60 -7.79 39.07
C ASP A 305 -22.90 -6.57 39.66
N SER A 306 -22.12 -6.75 40.73
CA SER A 306 -21.32 -5.66 41.33
C SER A 306 -20.33 -5.06 40.34
N LEU A 307 -19.62 -5.88 39.55
CA LEU A 307 -18.60 -5.38 38.61
C LEU A 307 -19.21 -4.78 37.33
N VAL A 308 -20.36 -5.30 36.86
CA VAL A 308 -21.11 -4.68 35.76
C VAL A 308 -21.68 -3.34 36.18
N ALA A 309 -22.18 -3.21 37.41
CA ALA A 309 -22.62 -1.92 37.96
C ALA A 309 -21.48 -0.88 37.98
N LEU A 310 -20.22 -1.31 38.08
CA LEU A 310 -19.07 -0.42 37.92
C LEU A 310 -18.74 -0.09 36.46
N GLY A 311 -19.28 -0.83 35.49
CA GLY A 311 -19.07 -0.63 34.06
C GLY A 311 -18.08 -1.59 33.42
N LEU A 312 -17.77 -2.72 34.08
CA LEU A 312 -16.84 -3.73 33.58
C LEU A 312 -17.55 -4.85 32.81
N GLN A 313 -16.84 -5.47 31.87
CA GLN A 313 -17.23 -6.76 31.33
C GLN A 313 -16.70 -7.86 32.25
N VAL A 314 -17.50 -8.89 32.51
CA VAL A 314 -17.18 -9.92 33.51
C VAL A 314 -17.48 -11.31 32.97
N VAL A 315 -16.50 -12.20 32.98
CA VAL A 315 -16.71 -13.63 32.75
C VAL A 315 -16.79 -14.33 34.10
N VAL A 316 -17.87 -15.08 34.34
CA VAL A 316 -18.08 -15.82 35.59
C VAL A 316 -18.69 -17.20 35.34
N MET A 317 -18.64 -18.07 36.36
CA MET A 317 -19.36 -19.33 36.41
C MET A 317 -20.65 -19.18 37.21
N ARG A 318 -21.81 -19.55 36.62
CA ARG A 318 -23.13 -19.41 37.28
C ARG A 318 -23.37 -20.38 38.42
N GLU A 319 -22.69 -21.51 38.39
CA GLU A 319 -22.75 -22.57 39.39
C GLU A 319 -21.31 -22.96 39.76
N PRO A 320 -21.09 -23.57 40.94
CA PRO A 320 -19.78 -24.08 41.32
C PRO A 320 -19.26 -25.09 40.30
N ILE A 321 -17.95 -25.07 40.04
CA ILE A 321 -17.29 -25.98 39.11
C ILE A 321 -16.12 -26.67 39.80
N ARG A 322 -15.77 -27.89 39.35
CA ARG A 322 -14.52 -28.53 39.77
C ARG A 322 -13.31 -27.81 39.15
N ASN A 323 -12.17 -27.91 39.81
CA ASN A 323 -10.93 -27.27 39.36
C ASN A 323 -10.46 -27.75 37.98
N ASP A 324 -10.63 -29.04 37.68
CA ASP A 324 -10.27 -29.63 36.38
C ASP A 324 -11.14 -29.09 35.23
N VAL A 325 -12.43 -28.85 35.49
CA VAL A 325 -13.33 -28.15 34.56
C VAL A 325 -12.87 -26.70 34.34
N ALA A 326 -12.50 -25.99 35.42
CA ALA A 326 -12.01 -24.62 35.35
C ALA A 326 -10.74 -24.51 34.47
N GLN A 327 -9.83 -25.47 34.62
CA GLN A 327 -8.60 -25.57 33.83
C GLN A 327 -8.87 -25.89 32.36
N SER A 328 -9.77 -26.84 32.11
CA SER A 328 -10.18 -27.20 30.75
C SER A 328 -10.82 -26.02 30.02
N PHE A 329 -11.70 -25.27 30.69
CA PHE A 329 -12.33 -24.07 30.14
C PHE A 329 -11.31 -22.97 29.81
N LEU A 330 -10.37 -22.72 30.72
CA LEU A 330 -9.47 -21.58 30.63
C LEU A 330 -8.48 -21.69 29.45
N LYS A 331 -8.05 -22.90 29.10
CA LYS A 331 -7.04 -23.10 28.06
C LYS A 331 -7.53 -22.65 26.66
N PRO A 332 -8.68 -23.09 26.12
CA PRO A 332 -9.24 -22.55 24.89
C PRO A 332 -9.57 -21.06 24.97
N LEU A 333 -10.04 -20.58 26.13
CA LEU A 333 -10.33 -19.15 26.35
C LEU A 333 -9.08 -18.30 26.10
N CYS A 334 -7.96 -18.64 26.75
CA CYS A 334 -6.69 -17.93 26.57
C CYS A 334 -6.13 -18.09 25.15
N GLN A 335 -6.33 -19.22 24.49
CA GLN A 335 -5.90 -19.42 23.09
C GLN A 335 -6.63 -18.47 22.13
N GLU A 336 -7.93 -18.29 22.28
CA GLU A 336 -8.71 -17.35 21.46
C GLU A 336 -8.32 -15.89 21.77
N LEU A 337 -8.12 -15.54 23.05
CA LEU A 337 -7.60 -14.22 23.42
C LEU A 337 -6.20 -13.96 22.83
N ALA A 338 -5.33 -14.98 22.81
CA ALA A 338 -4.01 -14.93 22.17
C ALA A 338 -4.11 -14.68 20.65
N ALA A 339 -5.20 -15.15 20.03
CA ALA A 339 -5.51 -14.97 18.61
C ALA A 339 -6.22 -13.64 18.30
N HIS A 340 -6.30 -12.71 19.27
CA HIS A 340 -7.00 -11.43 19.14
C HIS A 340 -8.52 -11.54 18.90
N SER A 341 -9.13 -12.66 19.29
CA SER A 341 -10.60 -12.79 19.33
C SER A 341 -11.19 -11.92 20.45
N ASP A 342 -12.44 -11.48 20.28
CA ASP A 342 -13.18 -10.83 21.38
C ASP A 342 -13.55 -11.83 22.49
N ILE A 343 -13.79 -11.33 23.70
CA ILE A 343 -14.03 -12.15 24.89
C ILE A 343 -15.27 -13.05 24.76
N HIS A 344 -16.32 -12.61 24.06
CA HIS A 344 -17.52 -13.43 23.87
C HIS A 344 -17.23 -14.61 22.96
N ARG A 345 -16.52 -14.39 21.86
CA ARG A 345 -16.05 -15.47 20.99
C ARG A 345 -15.16 -16.46 21.74
N ALA A 346 -14.23 -15.96 22.56
CA ALA A 346 -13.38 -16.79 23.39
C ALA A 346 -14.22 -17.66 24.34
N LEU A 347 -15.22 -17.07 25.00
CA LEU A 347 -16.16 -17.77 25.89
C LEU A 347 -16.92 -18.87 25.14
N LEU A 348 -17.53 -18.55 23.98
CA LEU A 348 -18.28 -19.52 23.18
C LEU A 348 -17.40 -20.69 22.72
N THR A 349 -16.16 -20.41 22.32
CA THR A 349 -15.22 -21.45 21.87
C THR A 349 -14.85 -22.37 23.02
N ALA A 350 -14.58 -21.81 24.21
CA ALA A 350 -14.30 -22.59 25.41
C ALA A 350 -15.50 -23.42 25.86
N SER A 351 -16.71 -22.86 25.85
CA SER A 351 -17.94 -23.63 26.16
C SER A 351 -18.20 -24.73 25.13
N HIS A 352 -17.98 -24.46 23.84
CA HIS A 352 -18.13 -25.49 22.80
C HIS A 352 -17.09 -26.62 22.96
N HIS A 353 -15.87 -26.31 23.40
CA HIS A 353 -14.86 -27.32 23.71
C HIS A 353 -15.35 -28.28 24.80
N LEU A 354 -15.90 -27.76 25.90
CA LEU A 354 -16.54 -28.56 26.95
C LEU A 354 -17.71 -29.40 26.41
N GLN A 355 -18.54 -28.82 25.53
CA GLN A 355 -19.71 -29.49 24.97
C GLN A 355 -19.39 -30.65 24.02
N SER A 356 -18.30 -30.54 23.26
CA SER A 356 -17.99 -31.44 22.14
C SER A 356 -16.80 -32.35 22.42
N ALA A 357 -15.64 -31.77 22.75
CA ALA A 357 -14.39 -32.50 22.92
C ALA A 357 -14.33 -33.24 24.26
N GLU A 358 -14.89 -32.65 25.31
CA GLU A 358 -14.80 -33.17 26.67
C GLU A 358 -16.16 -33.53 27.28
N LYS A 359 -17.18 -33.71 26.43
CA LYS A 359 -18.55 -34.02 26.83
C LYS A 359 -18.68 -35.16 27.83
N PHE A 360 -17.88 -36.22 27.64
CA PHE A 360 -17.93 -37.41 28.49
C PHE A 360 -17.20 -37.23 29.83
N ALA A 361 -16.15 -36.40 29.85
CA ALA A 361 -15.43 -36.09 31.07
C ALA A 361 -16.20 -35.05 31.91
N TYR A 362 -16.78 -34.06 31.25
CA TYR A 362 -17.42 -32.91 31.89
C TYR A 362 -18.83 -32.64 31.35
N PRO A 363 -19.81 -33.56 31.54
CA PRO A 363 -21.18 -33.36 31.10
C PRO A 363 -21.82 -32.10 31.73
N SER A 364 -22.67 -31.41 30.96
CA SER A 364 -23.41 -30.22 31.38
C SER A 364 -22.62 -28.96 31.75
N THR A 365 -21.28 -28.99 31.83
CA THR A 365 -20.49 -27.82 32.30
C THR A 365 -20.47 -26.66 31.30
N TYR A 366 -20.64 -26.94 30.01
CA TYR A 366 -20.72 -25.92 28.97
C TYR A 366 -21.89 -24.95 29.13
N LEU A 367 -22.88 -25.29 29.98
CA LEU A 367 -24.02 -24.44 30.34
C LEU A 367 -23.72 -23.47 31.49
N ILE A 368 -22.49 -23.34 31.96
CA ILE A 368 -22.15 -22.58 33.17
C ILE A 368 -21.41 -21.27 32.88
N PRO A 369 -20.39 -21.23 32.01
CA PRO A 369 -19.65 -20.00 31.72
C PRO A 369 -20.55 -18.93 31.11
N SER A 370 -20.43 -17.70 31.61
CA SER A 370 -21.29 -16.56 31.22
C SER A 370 -20.49 -15.30 31.02
N LEU A 371 -20.89 -14.50 30.04
CA LEU A 371 -20.47 -13.11 29.92
C LEU A 371 -21.53 -12.19 30.51
N PHE A 372 -21.09 -11.27 31.35
CA PHE A 372 -21.82 -10.14 31.87
C PHE A 372 -21.16 -8.86 31.35
N GLY A 373 -21.92 -7.81 31.09
CA GLY A 373 -21.40 -6.54 30.59
C GLY A 373 -22.47 -5.47 30.45
N VAL A 374 -22.03 -4.26 30.15
CA VAL A 374 -22.90 -3.09 29.98
C VAL A 374 -23.44 -3.02 28.55
N SER A 375 -24.72 -2.68 28.39
CA SER A 375 -25.32 -2.44 27.08
C SER A 375 -24.58 -1.36 26.28
N GLY A 376 -24.40 -1.61 24.99
CA GLY A 376 -23.76 -0.67 24.06
C GLY A 376 -22.23 -0.65 24.11
N VAL A 377 -21.59 -1.43 24.99
CA VAL A 377 -20.14 -1.62 24.99
C VAL A 377 -19.76 -2.81 24.11
N GLU A 378 -18.83 -2.63 23.18
CA GLU A 378 -18.30 -3.73 22.38
C GLU A 378 -17.54 -4.74 23.24
N ALA A 379 -17.67 -6.03 22.92
CA ALA A 379 -16.97 -7.10 23.62
C ALA A 379 -15.45 -6.86 23.62
N TYR A 380 -14.82 -6.93 24.80
CA TYR A 380 -13.41 -6.61 24.96
C TYR A 380 -12.52 -7.50 24.08
N ARG A 381 -11.48 -6.91 23.49
CA ARG A 381 -10.47 -7.58 22.65
C ARG A 381 -9.09 -7.09 23.01
N ILE A 382 -8.13 -8.01 23.10
CA ILE A 382 -6.71 -7.65 23.24
C ILE A 382 -6.20 -7.19 21.88
N GLU A 383 -6.01 -5.89 21.71
CA GLU A 383 -5.54 -5.31 20.45
C GLU A 383 -4.04 -5.58 20.21
N PRO A 384 -3.60 -5.78 18.95
CA PRO A 384 -2.17 -5.86 18.64
C PRO A 384 -1.46 -4.54 18.95
N PHE A 385 -0.28 -4.64 19.57
CA PHE A 385 0.52 -3.48 20.01
C PHE A 385 1.79 -3.26 19.16
N GLY A 386 2.31 -2.04 19.17
CA GLY A 386 3.63 -1.68 18.60
C GLY A 386 3.68 -1.41 17.09
N TRP A 387 4.90 -1.45 16.52
CA TRP A 387 5.18 -1.17 15.11
C TRP A 387 4.43 -2.09 14.15
N LYS A 388 4.05 -3.30 14.57
CA LYS A 388 3.26 -4.23 13.74
C LYS A 388 1.89 -3.66 13.38
N ARG A 389 1.24 -2.90 14.29
CA ARG A 389 -0.02 -2.21 14.01
C ARG A 389 0.19 -1.07 13.00
N GLN A 390 1.29 -0.33 13.14
CA GLN A 390 1.66 0.69 12.17
C GLN A 390 1.99 0.07 10.81
N LEU A 391 2.80 -1.00 10.75
CA LEU A 391 3.18 -1.64 9.50
C LEU A 391 1.97 -2.25 8.76
N GLN A 392 1.02 -2.84 9.49
CA GLN A 392 -0.24 -3.31 8.90
C GLN A 392 -1.09 -2.18 8.32
N GLN A 393 -1.07 -0.99 8.94
CA GLN A 393 -1.75 0.18 8.40
C GLN A 393 -1.06 0.74 7.15
N TRP A 394 0.26 0.57 7.03
CA TRP A 394 1.05 1.03 5.89
C TRP A 394 1.06 0.06 4.70
N LEU A 395 0.72 -1.21 4.91
CA LEU A 395 0.57 -2.16 3.81
C LEU A 395 -0.55 -1.72 2.84
N PRO A 396 -0.34 -1.87 1.51
CA PRO A 396 -1.37 -1.56 0.54
C PRO A 396 -2.54 -2.54 0.65
N THR A 397 -3.76 -2.03 0.52
CA THR A 397 -4.95 -2.89 0.35
C THR A 397 -4.90 -3.61 -1.01
N LYS A 398 -5.71 -4.66 -1.20
CA LYS A 398 -5.74 -5.39 -2.49
C LYS A 398 -6.05 -4.48 -3.69
N GLN A 399 -6.91 -3.47 -3.49
CA GLN A 399 -7.24 -2.49 -4.54
C GLN A 399 -6.07 -1.53 -4.79
N GLU A 400 -5.45 -1.01 -3.72
CA GLU A 400 -4.25 -0.16 -3.82
C GLU A 400 -3.12 -0.90 -4.54
N ALA A 401 -2.85 -2.15 -4.16
CA ALA A 401 -1.82 -2.98 -4.77
C ALA A 401 -2.08 -3.25 -6.25
N LEU A 402 -3.34 -3.53 -6.63
CA LEU A 402 -3.73 -3.72 -8.02
C LEU A 402 -3.50 -2.43 -8.83
N LEU A 403 -3.89 -1.27 -8.30
CA LEU A 403 -3.74 0.01 -8.99
C LEU A 403 -2.27 0.41 -9.15
N ILE A 404 -1.44 0.19 -8.13
CA ILE A 404 0.02 0.39 -8.22
C ILE A 404 0.61 -0.54 -9.27
N ALA A 405 0.25 -1.83 -9.26
CA ALA A 405 0.73 -2.79 -10.24
C ALA A 405 0.35 -2.39 -11.67
N THR A 406 -0.89 -1.92 -11.87
CA THR A 406 -1.35 -1.40 -13.16
C THR A 406 -0.56 -0.16 -13.58
N ALA A 407 -0.31 0.78 -12.67
CA ALA A 407 0.48 1.98 -12.98
C ALA A 407 1.92 1.63 -13.38
N ILE A 408 2.56 0.68 -12.68
CA ILE A 408 3.91 0.18 -12.99
C ILE A 408 3.91 -0.55 -14.35
N PHE A 409 2.90 -1.36 -14.61
CA PHE A 409 2.77 -2.07 -15.88
C PHE A 409 2.62 -1.08 -17.05
N LEU A 410 1.67 -0.15 -16.95
CA LEU A 410 1.43 0.87 -17.99
C LEU A 410 2.65 1.78 -18.18
N SER A 411 3.35 2.15 -17.10
CA SER A 411 4.56 2.96 -17.20
C SER A 411 5.73 2.21 -17.84
N SER A 412 5.67 0.89 -17.96
CA SER A 412 6.70 0.06 -18.61
C SER A 412 6.41 -0.21 -20.09
N VAL A 413 5.22 0.15 -20.61
CA VAL A 413 4.86 -0.02 -22.01
C VAL A 413 5.53 1.07 -22.85
N SER A 414 6.37 0.68 -23.82
CA SER A 414 7.16 1.61 -24.64
C SER A 414 6.31 2.65 -25.39
N SER A 415 5.19 2.25 -25.99
CA SER A 415 4.28 3.17 -26.70
C SER A 415 3.64 4.21 -25.79
N ILE A 416 3.39 3.86 -24.52
CA ILE A 416 2.86 4.82 -23.53
C ILE A 416 3.99 5.75 -23.08
N GLN A 417 5.18 5.23 -22.86
CA GLN A 417 6.34 6.05 -22.52
C GLN A 417 6.68 7.07 -23.61
N SER A 418 6.60 6.70 -24.89
CA SER A 418 6.86 7.63 -26.00
C SER A 418 5.81 8.72 -26.05
N ASP A 419 4.51 8.39 -26.03
CA ASP A 419 3.43 9.42 -26.05
C ASP A 419 3.48 10.35 -24.83
N LEU A 420 3.82 9.83 -23.65
CA LEU A 420 4.00 10.67 -22.45
C LEU A 420 5.21 11.59 -22.57
N LEU A 421 6.31 11.11 -23.17
CA LEU A 421 7.51 11.91 -23.38
C LEU A 421 7.28 12.98 -24.46
N ASP A 422 6.64 12.63 -25.57
CA ASP A 422 6.14 13.56 -26.60
C ASP A 422 5.37 14.73 -25.98
N ARG A 423 4.34 14.41 -25.18
CA ARG A 423 3.51 15.42 -24.49
C ARG A 423 4.31 16.20 -23.46
N ARG A 424 5.24 15.54 -22.77
CA ARG A 424 6.10 16.18 -21.76
C ARG A 424 7.05 17.20 -22.39
N LEU A 425 7.62 16.91 -23.56
CA LEU A 425 8.47 17.85 -24.30
C LEU A 425 7.64 18.96 -24.94
N TRP A 426 6.45 18.67 -25.47
CA TRP A 426 5.51 19.70 -25.95
C TRP A 426 5.13 20.71 -24.86
N MET A 427 4.77 20.22 -23.67
CA MET A 427 4.52 21.09 -22.51
C MET A 427 5.77 21.88 -22.12
N GLN A 428 6.97 21.30 -22.27
CA GLN A 428 8.22 21.98 -21.98
C GLN A 428 8.52 23.10 -22.99
N SER A 429 8.28 22.91 -24.29
CA SER A 429 8.45 23.94 -25.31
C SER A 429 7.58 25.16 -24.98
N MET A 430 6.31 24.90 -24.68
CA MET A 430 5.35 25.93 -24.26
C MET A 430 5.77 26.64 -22.98
N TYR A 431 6.33 25.90 -22.02
CA TYR A 431 6.84 26.47 -20.77
C TYR A 431 8.05 27.38 -21.02
N ARG A 432 9.02 26.92 -21.81
CA ARG A 432 10.23 27.70 -22.18
C ARG A 432 9.86 29.01 -22.85
N GLU A 433 8.98 28.97 -23.85
CA GLU A 433 8.53 30.18 -24.56
C GLU A 433 7.83 31.16 -23.61
N ARG A 434 6.84 30.69 -22.84
CA ARG A 434 6.07 31.54 -21.93
C ARG A 434 6.89 32.15 -20.80
N THR A 435 7.98 31.48 -20.40
CA THR A 435 8.89 31.97 -19.36
C THR A 435 10.10 32.71 -19.93
N SER A 436 10.20 32.84 -21.27
CA SER A 436 11.37 33.40 -21.96
C SER A 436 12.69 32.70 -21.58
N GLN A 437 12.62 31.40 -21.28
CA GLN A 437 13.76 30.51 -21.03
C GLN A 437 14.14 29.73 -22.29
N THR A 438 14.06 30.40 -23.42
CA THR A 438 14.69 30.03 -24.68
C THR A 438 15.99 30.81 -24.77
N GLU A 439 17.13 30.13 -24.87
CA GLU A 439 18.40 30.83 -25.01
C GLU A 439 18.37 31.72 -26.26
N LYS A 440 18.89 32.94 -26.17
CA LYS A 440 18.90 33.91 -27.27
C LYS A 440 20.30 34.09 -27.80
N ASN A 441 20.41 34.10 -29.13
CA ASN A 441 21.49 34.72 -29.90
C ASN A 441 22.88 34.10 -29.79
N ASP A 442 22.99 32.79 -29.96
CA ASP A 442 24.11 32.21 -30.69
C ASP A 442 23.54 31.52 -31.91
N ALA A 443 24.23 31.62 -33.03
CA ALA A 443 23.76 30.97 -34.23
C ALA A 443 24.24 29.49 -34.25
N PRO A 444 23.48 28.58 -34.89
CA PRO A 444 23.52 27.15 -34.57
C PRO A 444 24.79 26.45 -35.05
N PRO A 445 25.53 25.68 -34.22
CA PRO A 445 26.83 25.12 -34.60
C PRO A 445 26.78 24.10 -35.76
N ILE A 446 25.58 23.65 -36.16
CA ILE A 446 25.38 22.59 -37.16
C ILE A 446 24.68 23.16 -38.40
N LEU A 447 25.27 22.91 -39.57
CA LEU A 447 24.62 23.09 -40.86
C LEU A 447 24.06 21.75 -41.32
N LEU A 448 22.73 21.64 -41.43
CA LEU A 448 22.06 20.45 -41.93
C LEU A 448 21.68 20.64 -43.40
N ILE A 449 22.39 19.96 -44.29
CA ILE A 449 22.10 19.92 -45.72
C ILE A 449 21.10 18.80 -45.96
N ALA A 450 19.84 19.17 -46.16
CA ALA A 450 18.73 18.25 -46.33
C ALA A 450 18.49 17.94 -47.81
N ILE A 451 18.68 16.68 -48.21
CA ILE A 451 18.29 16.21 -49.54
C ILE A 451 16.78 15.95 -49.52
N ASP A 452 15.98 16.96 -49.84
CA ASP A 452 14.52 16.88 -49.88
C ASP A 452 13.99 16.39 -51.24
N GLN A 453 12.66 16.27 -51.38
CA GLN A 453 12.06 15.79 -52.63
C GLN A 453 12.37 16.71 -53.82
N GLU A 454 12.42 18.02 -53.60
CA GLU A 454 12.75 18.97 -54.66
C GLU A 454 14.22 18.88 -55.07
N SER A 455 15.12 18.59 -54.13
CA SER A 455 16.52 18.29 -54.40
C SER A 455 16.68 17.12 -55.36
N ILE A 456 15.93 16.04 -55.13
CA ILE A 456 15.91 14.85 -55.99
C ILE A 456 15.35 15.19 -57.37
N ASN A 457 14.22 15.89 -57.43
CA ASN A 457 13.58 16.26 -58.70
C ASN A 457 14.47 17.13 -59.60
N ARG A 458 15.38 17.90 -59.00
CA ARG A 458 16.35 18.73 -59.73
C ARG A 458 17.58 17.94 -60.12
N ALA A 459 18.14 17.15 -59.21
CA ALA A 459 19.26 16.27 -59.49
C ALA A 459 18.95 15.31 -60.65
N ASP A 460 17.74 14.75 -60.70
CA ASP A 460 17.25 13.88 -61.79
C ASP A 460 17.24 14.56 -63.17
N LYS A 461 17.07 15.88 -63.20
CA LYS A 461 17.11 16.67 -64.46
C LYS A 461 18.52 17.11 -64.84
N GLU A 462 19.38 17.35 -63.85
CA GLU A 462 20.72 17.92 -64.04
C GLU A 462 21.79 16.84 -64.28
N ILE A 463 21.63 15.66 -63.66
CA ILE A 463 22.57 14.54 -63.75
C ILE A 463 21.96 13.46 -64.65
N ASP A 464 22.55 13.25 -65.82
CA ASP A 464 22.10 12.21 -66.76
C ASP A 464 22.22 10.81 -66.12
N GLY A 465 21.11 10.08 -66.07
CA GLY A 465 21.02 8.77 -65.42
C GLY A 465 21.19 8.81 -63.90
N PHE A 466 20.69 9.85 -63.23
CA PHE A 466 20.62 9.95 -61.76
C PHE A 466 19.93 8.72 -61.13
N GLN A 467 20.43 8.28 -59.96
CA GLN A 467 19.82 7.23 -59.16
C GLN A 467 19.66 7.66 -57.71
N LEU A 468 18.49 7.35 -57.14
CA LEU A 468 18.20 7.64 -55.72
C LEU A 468 18.53 6.45 -54.81
N HIS A 469 18.33 5.22 -55.31
CA HIS A 469 18.52 3.98 -54.55
C HIS A 469 19.50 3.05 -55.29
N PRO A 470 20.78 3.07 -54.91
CA PRO A 470 21.41 3.92 -53.88
C PRO A 470 21.70 5.35 -54.36
N MET A 471 22.04 6.23 -53.41
CA MET A 471 22.22 7.67 -53.66
C MET A 471 23.37 7.96 -54.63
N ASP A 472 23.08 8.76 -55.67
CA ASP A 472 24.03 9.14 -56.72
C ASP A 472 25.31 9.80 -56.17
N ARG A 473 26.45 9.27 -56.61
CA ARG A 473 27.79 9.68 -56.13
C ARG A 473 28.21 11.05 -56.66
N GLU A 474 27.81 11.42 -57.88
CA GLU A 474 28.10 12.74 -58.41
C GLU A 474 27.31 13.83 -57.68
N TYR A 475 26.07 13.54 -57.27
CA TYR A 475 25.28 14.49 -56.49
C TYR A 475 25.92 14.77 -55.12
N LEU A 476 26.34 13.73 -54.39
CA LEU A 476 27.08 13.90 -53.14
C LEU A 476 28.42 14.62 -53.36
N ALA A 477 29.10 14.36 -54.48
CA ALA A 477 30.37 15.01 -54.82
C ALA A 477 30.22 16.53 -54.96
N GLN A 478 29.15 16.98 -55.64
CA GLN A 478 28.84 18.41 -55.80
C GLN A 478 28.58 19.11 -54.46
N LEU A 479 27.87 18.46 -53.54
CA LEU A 479 27.62 19.00 -52.19
C LEU A 479 28.92 19.14 -51.39
N ILE A 480 29.79 18.13 -51.43
CA ILE A 480 31.10 18.16 -50.75
C ILE A 480 32.00 19.23 -51.35
N GLN A 481 32.03 19.37 -52.68
CA GLN A 481 32.84 20.38 -53.35
C GLN A 481 32.41 21.80 -52.94
N GLN A 482 31.10 22.04 -52.84
CA GLN A 482 30.56 23.30 -52.37
C GLN A 482 30.87 23.56 -50.89
N LEU A 483 30.80 22.52 -50.03
CA LEU A 483 31.20 22.59 -48.62
C LEU A 483 32.69 22.86 -48.44
N SER A 484 33.55 22.28 -49.28
CA SER A 484 35.01 22.46 -49.24
C SER A 484 35.42 23.93 -49.45
N GLY A 485 34.56 24.76 -50.05
CA GLY A 485 34.76 26.20 -50.17
C GLY A 485 34.45 27.02 -48.90
N SER A 486 34.04 26.38 -47.80
CA SER A 486 33.64 27.00 -46.53
C SER A 486 34.70 26.82 -45.41
N SER A 487 34.45 27.41 -44.24
CA SER A 487 35.28 27.26 -43.03
C SER A 487 35.03 25.98 -42.23
N ILE A 488 34.11 25.12 -42.69
CA ILE A 488 33.66 23.92 -41.99
C ILE A 488 34.75 22.84 -42.04
N GLN A 489 35.16 22.34 -40.87
CA GLN A 489 36.20 21.32 -40.76
C GLN A 489 35.65 19.91 -40.61
N VAL A 490 34.40 19.73 -40.19
CA VAL A 490 33.80 18.40 -39.95
C VAL A 490 32.58 18.21 -40.84
N ILE A 491 32.60 17.16 -41.66
CA ILE A 491 31.49 16.78 -42.55
C ILE A 491 31.01 15.36 -42.19
N GLY A 492 29.76 15.27 -41.77
CA GLY A 492 29.04 14.02 -41.60
C GLY A 492 28.25 13.64 -42.85
N ILE A 493 28.34 12.40 -43.30
CA ILE A 493 27.54 11.85 -44.39
C ILE A 493 26.64 10.75 -43.85
N ASP A 494 25.35 11.05 -43.73
CA ASP A 494 24.31 10.14 -43.25
C ASP A 494 23.71 9.33 -44.41
N TYR A 495 24.59 8.63 -45.12
CA TYR A 495 24.26 7.65 -46.15
C TYR A 495 25.22 6.46 -46.00
N LEU A 496 24.71 5.24 -46.17
CA LEU A 496 25.51 4.03 -45.90
C LEU A 496 26.62 3.77 -46.91
N LEU A 497 26.45 4.23 -48.16
CA LEU A 497 27.42 4.12 -49.26
C LEU A 497 28.07 2.73 -49.42
N ASP A 498 27.31 1.67 -49.14
CA ASP A 498 27.76 0.26 -49.07
C ASP A 498 27.80 -0.45 -50.44
N THR A 499 27.29 0.21 -51.46
CA THR A 499 27.06 -0.30 -52.82
C THR A 499 27.97 0.39 -53.85
N GLN A 500 28.40 -0.34 -54.87
CA GLN A 500 29.22 0.18 -55.96
C GLN A 500 28.34 0.85 -57.01
N GLU A 501 28.62 2.13 -57.28
CA GLU A 501 27.81 2.94 -58.18
C GLU A 501 28.63 3.64 -59.26
N PRO A 502 28.00 4.01 -60.40
CA PRO A 502 28.62 4.89 -61.36
C PRO A 502 29.06 6.21 -60.71
N ARG A 503 30.12 6.82 -61.24
CA ARG A 503 30.63 8.14 -60.82
C ARG A 503 31.15 8.19 -59.37
N GLU A 504 31.46 7.04 -58.78
CA GLU A 504 32.10 6.95 -57.46
C GLU A 504 33.46 7.67 -57.43
N ASP A 505 34.19 7.67 -58.55
CA ASP A 505 35.43 8.43 -58.74
C ASP A 505 35.25 9.92 -58.45
N LYS A 506 34.16 10.54 -58.90
CA LYS A 506 33.87 11.95 -58.62
C LYS A 506 33.68 12.24 -57.13
N LEU A 507 33.04 11.33 -56.40
CA LEU A 507 32.85 11.45 -54.95
C LEU A 507 34.18 11.30 -54.20
N VAL A 508 34.97 10.30 -54.57
CA VAL A 508 36.29 10.07 -53.97
C VAL A 508 37.21 11.27 -54.22
N ASP A 509 37.22 11.81 -55.43
CA ASP A 509 38.03 12.97 -55.79
C ASP A 509 37.64 14.22 -54.97
N SER A 510 36.33 14.47 -54.77
CA SER A 510 35.89 15.62 -53.97
C SER A 510 36.23 15.48 -52.48
N ILE A 511 36.12 14.26 -51.93
CA ILE A 511 36.54 13.94 -50.55
C ILE A 511 38.05 14.14 -50.40
N HIS A 512 38.86 13.58 -51.30
CA HIS A 512 40.32 13.71 -51.26
C HIS A 512 40.77 15.17 -51.38
N GLN A 513 40.14 15.95 -52.27
CA GLN A 513 40.41 17.38 -52.39
C GLN A 513 40.11 18.12 -51.09
N ALA A 514 38.98 17.85 -50.45
CA ALA A 514 38.63 18.46 -49.16
C ALA A 514 39.63 18.10 -48.05
N ILE A 515 40.07 16.84 -47.96
CA ILE A 515 41.09 16.41 -46.99
C ILE A 515 42.42 17.11 -47.25
N VAL A 516 42.93 17.07 -48.49
CA VAL A 516 44.27 17.59 -48.83
C VAL A 516 44.34 19.11 -48.74
N HIS A 517 43.31 19.82 -49.19
CA HIS A 517 43.34 21.28 -49.27
C HIS A 517 42.79 22.00 -48.03
N HIS A 518 41.89 21.35 -47.29
CA HIS A 518 41.16 21.98 -46.18
C HIS A 518 41.27 21.21 -44.86
N ASN A 519 42.01 20.09 -44.82
CA ASN A 519 42.14 19.23 -43.63
C ASN A 519 40.77 18.82 -43.07
N THR A 520 39.81 18.56 -43.97
CA THR A 520 38.44 18.22 -43.61
C THR A 520 38.35 16.82 -43.02
N TRP A 521 37.65 16.72 -41.90
CA TRP A 521 37.29 15.48 -41.25
C TRP A 521 35.98 14.93 -41.82
N PHE A 522 36.00 13.65 -42.22
CA PHE A 522 34.81 12.96 -42.69
C PHE A 522 34.36 11.88 -41.71
N VAL A 523 33.08 11.93 -41.34
CA VAL A 523 32.40 10.89 -40.56
C VAL A 523 31.31 10.27 -41.44
N PHE A 524 31.40 8.98 -41.68
CA PHE A 524 30.44 8.24 -42.50
C PHE A 524 29.51 7.40 -41.65
N ALA A 525 28.22 7.39 -42.02
CA ALA A 525 27.23 6.54 -41.40
C ALA A 525 27.49 5.05 -41.68
N THR A 526 27.37 4.27 -40.62
CA THR A 526 27.36 2.80 -40.66
C THR A 526 26.08 2.30 -40.01
N ARG A 527 25.77 1.02 -40.21
CA ARG A 527 24.69 0.32 -39.52
C ARG A 527 25.22 -1.00 -38.99
N GLU A 528 25.77 -0.93 -37.79
CA GLU A 528 26.52 -2.02 -37.16
C GLU A 528 25.69 -3.32 -37.07
N ARG A 529 24.43 -3.20 -36.67
CA ARG A 529 23.51 -4.34 -36.53
C ARG A 529 23.33 -5.13 -37.82
N ASP A 530 23.34 -4.44 -38.96
CA ASP A 530 23.13 -5.03 -40.28
C ASP A 530 24.45 -5.25 -41.01
N SER A 531 25.59 -5.01 -40.34
CA SER A 531 26.94 -5.10 -40.90
C SER A 531 27.13 -4.27 -42.17
N LEU A 532 26.43 -3.13 -42.27
CA LEU A 532 26.55 -2.22 -43.40
C LEU A 532 27.53 -1.10 -43.08
N ARG A 533 28.48 -0.89 -43.97
CA ARG A 533 29.52 0.13 -43.88
C ARG A 533 29.79 0.70 -45.26
N PRO A 534 30.27 1.95 -45.36
CA PRO A 534 30.67 2.52 -46.63
C PRO A 534 31.78 1.69 -47.26
N ARG A 535 31.84 1.70 -48.59
CA ARG A 535 32.94 1.03 -49.31
C ARG A 535 34.28 1.67 -48.95
N ASP A 536 35.29 0.84 -48.75
CA ASP A 536 36.66 1.29 -48.43
C ASP A 536 37.25 2.21 -49.53
N SER A 537 36.75 2.14 -50.77
CA SER A 537 37.10 3.08 -51.84
C SER A 537 36.62 4.51 -51.58
N ILE A 538 35.53 4.67 -50.84
CA ILE A 538 34.91 5.97 -50.51
C ILE A 538 35.31 6.43 -49.10
N ALA A 539 35.48 5.52 -48.16
CA ALA A 539 35.71 5.83 -46.75
C ALA A 539 36.71 4.84 -46.13
N ASP A 540 37.98 4.94 -46.53
CA ASP A 540 39.05 4.13 -45.96
C ASP A 540 39.27 4.50 -44.47
N PRO A 541 39.27 3.54 -43.54
CA PRO A 541 39.47 3.81 -42.12
C PRO A 541 40.80 4.46 -41.76
N ARG A 542 41.79 4.48 -42.67
CA ARG A 542 43.09 5.12 -42.44
C ARG A 542 43.00 6.65 -42.40
N TRP A 543 41.99 7.24 -43.02
CA TRP A 543 41.84 8.70 -43.11
C TRP A 543 40.42 9.21 -42.84
N SER A 544 39.42 8.32 -42.78
CA SER A 544 38.04 8.64 -42.44
C SER A 544 37.62 7.99 -41.12
N LEU A 545 36.51 8.47 -40.57
CA LEU A 545 35.89 7.92 -39.37
C LEU A 545 34.50 7.38 -39.68
N HIS A 546 34.11 6.34 -38.97
CA HIS A 546 32.83 5.66 -39.14
C HIS A 546 32.02 5.80 -37.87
N GLY A 547 30.72 6.01 -38.00
CA GLY A 547 29.81 6.09 -36.85
C GLY A 547 28.49 5.40 -37.10
N ASP A 548 27.97 4.66 -36.12
CA ASP A 548 26.69 3.97 -36.23
C ASP A 548 25.55 4.99 -36.21
N ALA A 549 24.85 5.10 -37.34
CA ALA A 549 23.71 6.01 -37.52
C ALA A 549 22.43 5.48 -36.86
N TYR A 550 22.43 4.24 -36.36
CA TYR A 550 21.29 3.75 -35.59
C TYR A 550 21.10 4.53 -34.29
N ALA A 551 20.03 5.32 -34.23
CA ALA A 551 19.65 6.07 -33.04
C ALA A 551 18.22 5.75 -32.61
N ARG A 552 17.96 5.86 -31.30
CA ARG A 552 16.62 5.78 -30.74
C ARG A 552 16.08 7.19 -30.59
N TYR A 553 14.91 7.44 -31.18
CA TYR A 553 14.15 8.69 -31.14
C TYR A 553 14.27 9.57 -29.90
N TRP A 554 14.27 8.99 -28.71
CA TRP A 554 14.15 9.72 -27.45
C TRP A 554 15.42 9.72 -26.63
N GLN A 555 16.38 8.86 -26.96
CA GLN A 555 17.49 8.50 -26.09
C GLN A 555 18.80 8.88 -26.75
N VAL A 556 19.65 9.59 -26.01
CA VAL A 556 21.02 9.83 -26.45
C VAL A 556 21.75 8.49 -26.43
N LYS A 557 22.20 8.02 -27.59
CA LYS A 557 23.08 6.85 -27.69
C LYS A 557 24.50 7.32 -27.39
N LEU A 558 25.01 6.92 -26.23
CA LEU A 558 26.41 7.11 -25.84
C LEU A 558 27.21 5.86 -26.19
N PRO A 559 28.53 5.97 -26.42
CA PRO A 559 29.38 4.80 -26.64
C PRO A 559 29.58 4.01 -25.34
N ASP A 560 29.87 2.71 -25.47
CA ASP A 560 30.23 1.85 -24.34
C ASP A 560 31.59 2.20 -23.75
N ASP A 561 32.50 2.70 -24.60
CA ASP A 561 33.79 3.23 -24.25
C ASP A 561 33.92 4.69 -24.71
N GLU A 562 34.27 5.58 -23.78
CA GLU A 562 34.40 7.02 -24.05
C GLU A 562 35.52 7.36 -25.05
N THR A 563 36.47 6.44 -25.26
CA THR A 563 37.57 6.61 -26.22
C THR A 563 37.30 5.98 -27.60
N CYS A 564 36.10 5.46 -27.85
CA CYS A 564 35.70 4.92 -29.15
C CYS A 564 36.61 3.81 -29.71
N ALA A 565 37.08 2.88 -28.88
CA ALA A 565 37.85 1.71 -29.33
C ALA A 565 37.07 0.81 -30.33
N GLN A 566 35.73 0.88 -30.29
CA GLN A 566 34.82 0.21 -31.20
C GLN A 566 33.94 1.24 -31.92
N THR A 567 33.07 0.79 -32.83
CA THR A 567 32.13 1.65 -33.55
C THR A 567 31.36 2.57 -32.60
N CYS A 568 31.53 3.88 -32.76
CA CYS A 568 30.85 4.87 -31.94
C CYS A 568 29.55 5.35 -32.59
N PRO A 569 28.60 5.89 -31.82
CA PRO A 569 27.42 6.53 -32.40
C PRO A 569 27.81 7.68 -33.35
N PHE A 570 27.11 7.81 -34.47
CA PHE A 570 27.41 8.81 -35.51
C PHE A 570 27.48 10.25 -34.94
N ALA A 571 26.44 10.66 -34.20
CA ALA A 571 26.39 11.98 -33.57
C ALA A 571 27.49 12.21 -32.50
N TYR A 572 27.89 11.14 -31.79
CA TYR A 572 28.99 11.22 -30.83
C TYR A 572 30.32 11.43 -31.52
N THR A 573 30.55 10.70 -32.62
CA THR A 573 31.76 10.81 -33.43
C THR A 573 31.89 12.20 -34.03
N LEU A 574 30.81 12.79 -34.53
CA LEU A 574 30.80 14.19 -35.01
C LEU A 574 31.21 15.18 -33.92
N ALA A 575 30.61 15.09 -32.72
CA ALA A 575 30.92 15.99 -31.62
C ALA A 575 32.35 15.80 -31.07
N LEU A 576 32.83 14.54 -31.02
CA LEU A 576 34.19 14.22 -30.60
C LEU A 576 35.21 14.84 -31.56
N VAL A 577 35.01 14.66 -32.86
CA VAL A 577 35.92 15.14 -33.89
C VAL A 577 35.96 16.67 -33.94
N ASP A 578 34.81 17.32 -33.77
CA ASP A 578 34.76 18.78 -33.62
C ASP A 578 35.60 19.23 -32.43
N THR A 579 35.41 18.59 -31.26
CA THR A 579 36.18 18.86 -30.05
C THR A 579 37.69 18.68 -30.29
N LEU A 580 38.10 17.64 -31.02
CA LEU A 580 39.50 17.42 -31.40
C LEU A 580 40.02 18.50 -32.35
N SER A 581 39.23 18.89 -33.36
CA SER A 581 39.61 19.88 -34.36
C SER A 581 39.86 21.27 -33.74
N GLU A 582 39.06 21.66 -32.75
CA GLU A 582 39.24 22.93 -32.02
C GLU A 582 40.47 22.91 -31.10
N ASN A 583 40.89 21.73 -30.66
CA ASN A 583 42.00 21.52 -29.73
C ASN A 583 43.33 21.16 -30.44
N SER A 584 43.57 21.76 -31.61
CA SER A 584 44.79 21.53 -32.41
C SER A 584 46.11 21.69 -31.65
N GLN A 585 46.16 22.49 -30.58
CA GLN A 585 47.34 22.67 -29.73
C GLN A 585 47.81 21.37 -29.04
N LEU A 586 46.90 20.42 -28.83
CA LEU A 586 47.21 19.11 -28.24
C LEU A 586 47.75 18.12 -29.28
N ASN A 587 47.90 18.55 -30.54
CA ASN A 587 48.33 17.72 -31.68
C ASN A 587 47.57 16.39 -31.78
N PRO A 588 46.22 16.39 -31.81
CA PRO A 588 45.47 15.16 -32.02
C PRO A 588 45.80 14.58 -33.41
N PRO A 589 45.64 13.26 -33.61
CA PRO A 589 45.70 12.65 -34.95
C PRO A 589 44.83 13.42 -35.94
N GLN A 590 45.21 13.47 -37.22
CA GLN A 590 44.51 14.25 -38.26
C GLN A 590 44.19 13.36 -39.48
N PRO A 591 43.16 13.69 -40.26
CA PRO A 591 42.85 13.00 -41.51
C PRO A 591 43.98 13.24 -42.52
N ASN A 592 44.62 12.16 -42.98
CA ASN A 592 45.65 12.24 -44.01
C ASN A 592 45.62 10.98 -44.88
N LEU A 593 45.53 11.17 -46.20
CA LEU A 593 45.45 10.09 -47.18
C LEU A 593 46.70 9.17 -47.16
N GLU A 594 47.82 9.65 -46.63
CA GLU A 594 49.07 8.88 -46.49
C GLU A 594 49.14 8.04 -45.20
N ASN A 595 48.14 8.11 -44.33
CA ASN A 595 48.10 7.33 -43.10
C ASN A 595 48.22 5.83 -43.37
N LYS A 596 49.06 5.16 -42.57
CA LYS A 596 49.32 3.71 -42.67
C LYS A 596 48.52 2.89 -41.67
N ALA A 597 48.10 3.52 -40.57
CA ALA A 597 47.29 2.93 -39.53
C ALA A 597 45.87 3.48 -39.58
N ASP A 598 44.94 2.75 -38.98
CA ASP A 598 43.55 3.17 -38.79
C ASP A 598 43.49 4.49 -37.99
N LEU A 599 42.71 5.47 -38.46
CA LEU A 599 42.61 6.78 -37.83
C LEU A 599 41.81 6.73 -36.53
N GLN A 600 40.77 5.91 -36.48
CA GLN A 600 39.97 5.73 -35.27
C GLN A 600 40.81 5.11 -34.16
N GLN A 601 41.65 4.11 -34.47
CA GLN A 601 42.58 3.53 -33.50
C GLN A 601 43.61 4.56 -33.00
N GLN A 602 44.15 5.40 -33.90
CA GLN A 602 45.07 6.47 -33.50
C GLN A 602 44.39 7.47 -32.54
N ILE A 603 43.13 7.82 -32.80
CA ILE A 603 42.34 8.68 -31.90
C ILE A 603 42.09 7.99 -30.56
N HIS A 604 41.74 6.72 -30.56
CA HIS A 604 41.57 5.94 -29.34
C HIS A 604 42.84 5.98 -28.47
N ASP A 605 44.00 5.65 -29.05
CA ASP A 605 45.28 5.64 -28.33
C ASP A 605 45.64 7.03 -27.77
N PHE A 606 45.32 8.09 -28.54
CA PHE A 606 45.49 9.48 -28.10
C PHE A 606 44.55 9.83 -26.92
N LEU A 607 43.27 9.46 -27.02
CA LEU A 607 42.27 9.76 -25.99
C LEU A 607 42.50 8.96 -24.70
N ASP A 608 42.98 7.71 -24.79
CA ASP A 608 43.30 6.89 -23.61
C ASP A 608 44.41 7.55 -22.76
N THR A 609 45.36 8.20 -23.44
CA THR A 609 46.38 9.02 -22.78
C THR A 609 45.76 10.30 -22.21
N ALA A 610 45.04 11.07 -23.04
CA ALA A 610 44.50 12.38 -22.68
C ALA A 610 43.42 12.35 -21.57
N LYS A 611 42.73 11.21 -21.39
CA LYS A 611 41.67 11.04 -20.39
C LYS A 611 42.18 11.17 -18.94
N ASN A 612 43.45 10.89 -18.70
CA ASN A 612 44.05 10.90 -17.35
C ASN A 612 44.88 12.17 -17.06
N ASP A 613 45.04 13.06 -18.06
CA ASP A 613 45.79 14.31 -17.93
C ASP A 613 44.95 15.45 -17.29
N GLU A 614 45.58 16.63 -17.08
CA GLU A 614 44.93 17.82 -16.49
C GLU A 614 43.64 18.26 -17.23
N PRO A 615 42.74 19.04 -16.58
CA PRO A 615 41.46 19.41 -17.16
C PRO A 615 41.61 20.15 -18.50
N SER A 616 41.32 19.44 -19.60
CA SER A 616 41.19 19.95 -20.96
C SER A 616 39.74 19.83 -21.45
N ASP A 617 39.37 20.56 -22.50
CA ASP A 617 38.05 20.44 -23.14
C ASP A 617 37.76 19.01 -23.60
N ILE A 618 38.80 18.29 -24.05
CA ILE A 618 38.73 16.85 -24.39
C ILE A 618 38.36 16.03 -23.15
N SER A 619 39.08 16.20 -22.04
CA SER A 619 38.79 15.47 -20.79
C SER A 619 37.39 15.79 -20.22
N ALA A 620 36.87 17.00 -20.47
CA ALA A 620 35.51 17.40 -20.11
C ALA A 620 34.47 16.72 -21.01
N PHE A 621 34.71 16.69 -22.33
CA PHE A 621 33.88 15.98 -23.29
C PHE A 621 33.79 14.48 -22.99
N LEU A 622 34.91 13.83 -22.67
CA LEU A 622 34.92 12.40 -22.33
C LEU A 622 34.06 12.07 -21.09
N LYS A 623 33.92 13.01 -20.14
CA LYS A 623 33.08 12.82 -18.94
C LYS A 623 31.58 12.84 -19.25
N ILE A 624 31.17 13.39 -20.40
CA ILE A 624 29.77 13.43 -20.88
C ILE A 624 29.21 11.99 -21.04
N VAL A 625 30.06 10.99 -21.26
CA VAL A 625 29.63 9.59 -21.40
C VAL A 625 29.07 9.00 -20.09
N ARG A 626 29.28 9.67 -18.95
CA ARG A 626 28.84 9.18 -17.63
C ARG A 626 27.54 9.83 -17.19
N SER A 627 26.44 9.08 -17.29
CA SER A 627 25.17 9.49 -16.70
C SER A 627 25.18 9.34 -15.16
N PRO A 628 24.75 10.37 -14.40
CA PRO A 628 24.65 10.26 -12.94
C PRO A 628 23.65 9.17 -12.56
N PHE A 629 24.06 8.27 -11.65
CA PHE A 629 23.27 7.10 -11.22
C PHE A 629 22.81 6.18 -12.37
N ASN A 630 23.51 6.22 -13.52
CA ASN A 630 23.18 5.45 -14.73
C ASN A 630 21.74 5.72 -15.23
N LEU A 631 21.28 6.97 -15.10
CA LEU A 631 19.96 7.39 -15.55
C LEU A 631 19.89 7.45 -17.09
N PRO A 632 18.75 7.11 -17.71
CA PRO A 632 18.60 7.26 -19.15
C PRO A 632 18.62 8.75 -19.53
N LEU A 633 19.49 9.09 -20.49
CA LEU A 633 19.59 10.42 -21.06
C LEU A 633 18.66 10.57 -22.26
N ILE A 634 17.97 11.70 -22.35
CA ILE A 634 17.04 11.99 -23.44
C ILE A 634 17.53 13.11 -24.35
N ILE A 635 17.04 13.08 -25.59
CA ILE A 635 17.22 14.18 -26.55
C ILE A 635 16.15 15.24 -26.25
N ASP A 636 16.56 16.48 -25.96
CA ASP A 636 15.64 17.58 -25.64
C ASP A 636 15.09 18.29 -26.89
N TYR A 637 14.00 17.77 -27.43
CA TYR A 637 13.26 18.43 -28.52
C TYR A 637 12.45 19.66 -28.08
N SER A 638 12.49 20.03 -26.79
CA SER A 638 11.85 21.26 -26.34
C SER A 638 12.62 22.52 -26.72
N ILE A 639 13.88 22.39 -27.15
CA ILE A 639 14.68 23.47 -27.72
C ILE A 639 14.28 23.70 -29.18
N SER A 640 14.15 24.95 -29.59
CA SER A 640 13.75 25.31 -30.96
C SER A 640 14.82 24.86 -31.98
N PRO A 641 14.44 24.30 -33.14
CA PRO A 641 15.39 23.87 -34.18
C PRO A 641 16.41 24.92 -34.59
N ASP A 642 16.04 26.21 -34.63
CA ASP A 642 16.93 27.31 -35.05
C ASP A 642 18.13 27.52 -34.14
N GLN A 643 18.08 26.99 -32.92
CA GLN A 643 19.19 27.03 -31.97
C GLN A 643 20.14 25.85 -32.17
N ILE A 644 19.66 24.78 -32.80
CA ILE A 644 20.36 23.51 -32.93
C ILE A 644 21.07 23.44 -34.28
N TYR A 645 20.34 23.69 -35.36
CA TYR A 645 20.84 23.60 -36.72
C TYR A 645 20.24 24.66 -37.64
N GLN A 646 21.02 25.04 -38.65
CA GLN A 646 20.50 25.72 -39.82
C GLN A 646 20.19 24.68 -40.90
N LEU A 647 18.91 24.55 -41.25
CA LEU A 647 18.46 23.65 -42.31
C LEU A 647 18.55 24.34 -43.67
N ILE A 648 19.27 23.76 -44.63
CA ILE A 648 19.30 24.22 -46.02
C ILE A 648 18.99 23.04 -46.96
N PRO A 649 17.94 23.14 -47.80
CA PRO A 649 17.72 22.15 -48.85
C PRO A 649 18.92 22.04 -49.80
N ALA A 650 19.32 20.82 -50.14
CA ALA A 650 20.52 20.55 -50.93
C ALA A 650 20.53 21.28 -52.28
N TRP A 651 19.39 21.34 -52.98
CA TRP A 651 19.30 22.13 -54.22
C TRP A 651 19.57 23.63 -53.99
N LYS A 652 19.08 24.19 -52.88
CA LYS A 652 19.25 25.62 -52.56
C LYS A 652 20.73 25.88 -52.25
N PHE A 653 21.37 24.97 -51.53
CA PHE A 653 22.80 25.03 -51.23
C PHE A 653 23.69 25.01 -52.49
N LEU A 654 23.32 24.22 -53.50
CA LEU A 654 24.02 24.17 -54.79
C LEU A 654 23.73 25.38 -55.69
N THR A 655 22.50 25.91 -55.66
CA THR A 655 22.07 26.99 -56.59
C THR A 655 22.41 28.39 -56.08
N TYR A 656 22.28 28.62 -54.77
CA TYR A 656 22.45 29.94 -54.16
C TYR A 656 23.65 29.91 -53.21
N SER A 657 24.68 30.71 -53.54
CA SER A 657 25.73 31.07 -52.59
C SER A 657 25.19 32.11 -51.60
N GLU A 658 24.16 31.75 -50.82
CA GLU A 658 24.06 32.32 -49.47
C GLU A 658 25.33 31.82 -48.77
N ASN A 659 26.38 32.63 -48.84
CA ASN A 659 27.67 32.31 -48.27
C ASN A 659 27.44 31.79 -46.84
N PRO A 660 27.91 30.60 -46.46
CA PRO A 660 28.04 30.21 -45.04
C PRO A 660 29.05 31.11 -44.28
N LYS A 661 29.33 32.33 -44.78
CA LYS A 661 30.12 33.38 -44.14
C LYS A 661 29.28 34.30 -43.25
N THR A 662 27.96 34.37 -43.45
CA THR A 662 27.09 35.19 -42.57
C THR A 662 26.91 34.58 -41.20
N PHE A 663 27.12 33.27 -41.08
CA PHE A 663 27.13 32.56 -39.82
C PHE A 663 28.06 31.34 -39.98
N ASN A 664 28.93 31.08 -39.01
CA ASN A 664 30.10 30.20 -39.11
C ASN A 664 29.83 28.84 -38.42
N PRO A 665 29.13 27.89 -39.07
CA PRO A 665 28.87 26.56 -38.49
C PRO A 665 30.17 25.78 -38.31
N LYS A 666 30.21 24.92 -37.30
CA LYS A 666 31.36 24.07 -37.00
C LYS A 666 31.30 22.74 -37.76
N ILE A 667 30.09 22.16 -37.86
CA ILE A 667 29.83 20.84 -38.45
C ILE A 667 28.80 20.96 -39.57
N ALA A 668 29.03 20.30 -40.70
CA ALA A 668 28.01 20.05 -41.72
C ALA A 668 27.55 18.59 -41.68
N ILE A 669 26.24 18.37 -41.79
CA ILE A 669 25.66 17.03 -41.94
C ILE A 669 24.90 16.99 -43.27
N ILE A 670 25.28 16.07 -44.16
CA ILE A 670 24.53 15.75 -45.38
C ILE A 670 23.65 14.55 -45.08
N ALA A 671 22.34 14.75 -45.12
CA ALA A 671 21.37 13.73 -44.76
C ALA A 671 20.08 13.81 -45.60
N SER A 672 19.23 12.82 -45.43
CA SER A 672 17.87 12.83 -45.95
C SER A 672 17.06 14.02 -45.40
N GLY A 673 16.41 14.74 -46.31
CA GLY A 673 15.57 15.90 -46.03
C GLY A 673 14.07 15.60 -46.11
N GLY A 674 13.65 14.33 -45.97
CA GLY A 674 12.22 14.01 -45.92
C GLY A 674 11.58 13.63 -47.27
N TYR A 675 12.36 13.17 -48.25
CA TYR A 675 11.81 12.70 -49.52
C TYR A 675 11.02 11.39 -49.36
N VAL A 676 10.12 11.09 -50.30
CA VAL A 676 9.08 10.05 -50.14
C VAL A 676 9.66 8.67 -49.80
N ASP A 677 10.76 8.30 -50.43
CA ASP A 677 11.37 6.97 -50.32
C ASP A 677 12.50 6.89 -49.28
N ALA A 678 12.64 7.91 -48.43
CA ALA A 678 13.66 7.91 -47.39
C ALA A 678 13.27 6.97 -46.24
N SER A 679 14.16 6.04 -45.90
CA SER A 679 13.93 5.04 -44.84
C SER A 679 14.01 5.61 -43.42
N ASP A 680 14.49 6.83 -43.25
CA ASP A 680 14.71 7.52 -41.97
C ASP A 680 13.64 8.58 -41.68
N ASN A 681 12.54 8.59 -42.44
CA ASN A 681 11.42 9.48 -42.18
C ASN A 681 10.59 9.04 -40.97
N HIS A 682 10.27 9.99 -40.12
CA HIS A 682 9.56 9.73 -38.88
C HIS A 682 8.35 10.64 -38.68
N PRO A 683 7.36 10.25 -37.87
CA PRO A 683 6.23 11.13 -37.55
C PRO A 683 6.70 12.44 -36.92
N PRO A 684 6.05 13.58 -37.23
CA PRO A 684 6.44 14.87 -36.69
C PRO A 684 6.24 14.90 -35.17
N LEU A 685 7.27 15.36 -34.45
CA LEU A 685 7.24 15.44 -32.99
C LEU A 685 6.39 16.63 -32.53
N PRO A 686 5.48 16.47 -31.54
CA PRO A 686 4.63 17.56 -31.06
C PRO A 686 5.40 18.80 -30.60
N ALA A 687 6.57 18.63 -29.99
CA ALA A 687 7.43 19.74 -29.57
C ALA A 687 7.99 20.57 -30.74
N LEU A 688 8.33 19.92 -31.86
CA LEU A 688 8.83 20.60 -33.07
C LEU A 688 7.69 21.26 -33.83
N THR A 689 6.55 20.58 -33.95
CA THR A 689 5.31 21.16 -34.51
C THR A 689 4.88 22.40 -33.72
N TYR A 690 5.08 22.42 -32.39
CA TYR A 690 4.84 23.62 -31.58
C TYR A 690 5.70 24.80 -32.01
N TRP A 691 7.02 24.61 -32.13
CA TRP A 691 7.95 25.67 -32.53
C TRP A 691 7.67 26.18 -33.94
N CYS A 692 7.43 25.26 -34.88
CA CYS A 692 7.03 25.63 -36.23
C CYS A 692 5.76 26.50 -36.24
N ASN A 693 4.69 26.05 -35.56
CA ASN A 693 3.46 26.82 -35.46
C ASN A 693 3.62 28.14 -34.70
N SER A 694 4.59 28.24 -33.78
CA SER A 694 4.87 29.50 -33.08
C SER A 694 5.45 30.55 -34.02
N LYS A 695 6.44 30.18 -34.85
CA LYS A 695 7.02 31.08 -35.87
C LYS A 695 5.98 31.59 -36.86
N TYR A 696 5.10 30.70 -37.35
CA TYR A 696 4.02 31.11 -38.26
C TYR A 696 2.97 32.00 -37.58
N ARG A 697 2.74 31.84 -36.27
CA ARG A 697 1.89 32.74 -35.47
C ARG A 697 2.48 34.15 -35.39
N GLU A 698 3.79 34.27 -35.32
CA GLU A 698 4.46 35.58 -35.33
C GLU A 698 4.45 36.22 -36.73
N ALA A 699 4.50 35.41 -37.79
CA ALA A 699 4.57 35.89 -39.18
C ALA A 699 3.21 36.15 -39.85
N ASP A 700 2.07 35.75 -39.25
CA ASP A 700 0.71 35.84 -39.81
C ASP A 700 0.55 35.18 -41.20
N ILE A 701 1.20 34.03 -41.39
CA ILE A 701 1.21 33.26 -42.65
C ILE A 701 0.65 31.85 -42.40
N GLN A 702 0.02 31.25 -43.42
CA GLN A 702 -0.43 29.86 -43.39
C GLN A 702 0.74 28.91 -43.12
N SER A 703 0.63 28.07 -42.09
CA SER A 703 1.71 27.18 -41.68
C SER A 703 1.90 26.02 -42.64
N ASP A 704 3.15 25.85 -43.12
CA ASP A 704 3.59 24.70 -43.90
C ASP A 704 4.66 23.95 -43.08
N CYS A 705 4.22 23.40 -41.95
CA CYS A 705 5.12 22.67 -41.07
C CYS A 705 5.55 21.33 -41.69
N PRO A 706 6.82 20.91 -41.48
CA PRO A 706 7.33 19.65 -42.02
C PRO A 706 6.41 18.47 -41.65
N LYS A 707 6.15 17.61 -42.63
CA LYS A 707 5.27 16.44 -42.48
C LYS A 707 5.99 15.24 -41.86
N SER A 708 7.31 15.31 -41.75
CA SER A 708 8.17 14.28 -41.17
C SER A 708 9.31 14.93 -40.39
N PHE A 709 9.80 14.20 -39.40
CA PHE A 709 11.07 14.45 -38.71
C PHE A 709 12.11 13.48 -39.28
N THR A 710 13.32 13.94 -39.63
CA THR A 710 14.31 13.09 -40.32
C THR A 710 15.41 12.58 -39.40
N GLY A 711 16.14 11.54 -39.83
CA GLY A 711 17.32 11.03 -39.13
C GLY A 711 18.42 12.10 -39.03
N GLY A 712 18.60 12.90 -40.08
CA GLY A 712 19.51 14.05 -40.07
C GLY A 712 19.19 15.09 -38.99
N GLU A 713 17.91 15.41 -38.79
CA GLU A 713 17.49 16.33 -37.71
C GLU A 713 17.73 15.71 -36.33
N LEU A 714 17.48 14.40 -36.17
CA LEU A 714 17.79 13.66 -34.95
C LEU A 714 19.30 13.71 -34.63
N HIS A 715 20.15 13.46 -35.62
CA HIS A 715 21.60 13.53 -35.48
C HIS A 715 22.07 14.95 -35.18
N ALA A 716 21.46 15.98 -35.78
CA ALA A 716 21.75 17.37 -35.46
C ALA A 716 21.44 17.70 -33.99
N TYR A 717 20.24 17.34 -33.49
CA TYR A 717 19.89 17.51 -32.08
C TYR A 717 20.87 16.78 -31.14
N THR A 718 21.18 15.52 -31.45
CA THR A 718 22.07 14.72 -30.61
C THR A 718 23.48 15.29 -30.58
N THR A 719 24.02 15.69 -31.74
CA THR A 719 25.36 16.28 -31.86
C THR A 719 25.42 17.61 -31.11
N HIS A 720 24.42 18.48 -31.27
CA HIS A 720 24.36 19.76 -30.56
C HIS A 720 24.37 19.58 -29.04
N HIS A 721 23.56 18.65 -28.52
CA HIS A 721 23.52 18.36 -27.09
C HIS A 721 24.87 17.87 -26.56
N LEU A 722 25.61 17.08 -27.34
CA LEU A 722 26.93 16.61 -26.97
C LEU A 722 27.97 17.76 -26.99
N LEU A 723 27.96 18.62 -28.02
CA LEU A 723 28.85 19.78 -28.11
C LEU A 723 28.65 20.76 -26.95
N SER A 724 27.40 21.00 -26.56
CA SER A 724 27.05 21.92 -25.47
C SER A 724 27.18 21.28 -24.08
N SER A 725 27.60 20.01 -23.98
CA SER A 725 27.54 19.22 -22.74
C SER A 725 26.14 19.23 -22.09
N TYR A 726 25.09 19.41 -22.89
CA TYR A 726 23.71 19.51 -22.46
C TYR A 726 23.08 18.11 -22.42
N GLN A 727 22.80 17.61 -21.22
CA GLN A 727 22.24 16.28 -21.03
C GLN A 727 21.07 16.29 -20.07
N VAL A 728 19.92 15.82 -20.53
CA VAL A 728 18.72 15.70 -19.70
C VAL A 728 18.58 14.27 -19.18
N ALA A 729 18.71 14.09 -17.86
CA ALA A 729 18.52 12.81 -17.19
C ALA A 729 17.04 12.58 -16.86
N ARG A 730 16.48 11.45 -17.29
CA ARG A 730 15.09 11.08 -16.99
C ARG A 730 15.03 10.23 -15.73
N ILE A 731 14.28 10.68 -14.71
CA ILE A 731 13.99 9.88 -13.52
C ILE A 731 13.05 8.72 -13.92
N PRO A 732 13.33 7.47 -13.53
CA PRO A 732 12.45 6.34 -13.81
C PRO A 732 11.07 6.52 -13.19
N ASP A 733 10.02 6.25 -13.98
CA ASP A 733 8.63 6.29 -13.52
C ASP A 733 8.40 5.42 -12.27
N LEU A 734 9.05 4.25 -12.20
CA LEU A 734 8.96 3.33 -11.06
C LEU A 734 9.34 4.01 -9.74
N TRP A 735 10.43 4.78 -9.72
CA TRP A 735 10.91 5.43 -8.50
C TRP A 735 9.90 6.45 -7.98
N MET A 736 9.35 7.25 -8.90
CA MET A 736 8.37 8.27 -8.55
C MET A 736 7.01 7.66 -8.20
N ILE A 737 6.59 6.56 -8.83
CA ILE A 737 5.39 5.81 -8.45
C ILE A 737 5.51 5.26 -7.02
N LEU A 738 6.65 4.66 -6.67
CA LEU A 738 6.88 4.13 -5.31
C LEU A 738 6.88 5.26 -4.27
N MET A 739 7.58 6.36 -4.54
CA MET A 739 7.57 7.53 -3.66
C MET A 739 6.15 8.10 -3.48
N ALA A 740 5.40 8.26 -4.58
CA ALA A 740 4.02 8.73 -4.55
C ALA A 740 3.08 7.78 -3.80
N SER A 741 3.32 6.47 -3.85
CA SER A 741 2.53 5.50 -3.07
C SER A 741 2.73 5.68 -1.56
N LEU A 742 3.96 5.92 -1.12
CA LEU A 742 4.28 6.17 0.29
C LEU A 742 3.68 7.50 0.77
N LEU A 743 3.86 8.57 -0.01
CA LEU A 743 3.30 9.89 0.29
C LEU A 743 1.76 9.87 0.27
N GLY A 744 1.17 9.15 -0.68
CA GLY A 744 -0.27 8.96 -0.79
C GLY A 744 -0.81 8.23 0.43
N LYS A 745 -0.20 7.11 0.84
CA LYS A 745 -0.58 6.37 2.05
C LYS A 745 -0.47 7.24 3.31
N TRP A 746 0.63 7.98 3.43
CA TRP A 746 0.84 8.91 4.55
C TRP A 746 -0.26 9.98 4.59
N ALA A 747 -0.58 10.62 3.46
CA ALA A 747 -1.65 11.59 3.35
C ALA A 747 -3.01 10.98 3.72
N THR A 748 -3.28 9.74 3.30
CA THR A 748 -4.50 9.02 3.64
C THR A 748 -4.63 8.80 5.15
N LEU A 749 -3.58 8.31 5.80
CA LEU A 749 -3.60 8.07 7.24
C LEU A 749 -3.79 9.37 8.04
N THR A 750 -3.14 10.46 7.64
CA THR A 750 -3.31 11.76 8.31
C THR A 750 -4.72 12.33 8.10
N LEU A 751 -5.26 12.27 6.88
CA LEU A 751 -6.61 12.75 6.56
C LEU A 751 -7.72 11.99 7.29
N THR A 752 -7.55 10.68 7.55
CA THR A 752 -8.55 9.87 8.28
C THR A 752 -8.70 10.26 9.74
N GLN A 753 -7.70 10.92 10.34
CA GLN A 753 -7.74 11.37 11.74
C GLN A 753 -8.36 12.76 11.91
N GLN A 754 -8.63 13.47 10.81
CA GLN A 754 -9.09 14.87 10.82
C GLN A 754 -10.61 14.97 10.71
N GLN A 755 -11.18 16.01 11.32
CA GLN A 755 -12.61 16.33 11.18
C GLN A 755 -12.96 16.74 9.74
N ALA A 756 -14.23 16.56 9.35
CA ALA A 756 -14.68 16.71 7.97
C ALA A 756 -14.34 18.08 7.33
N HIS A 757 -14.49 19.18 8.07
CA HIS A 757 -14.16 20.52 7.56
C HIS A 757 -12.65 20.71 7.36
N GLN A 758 -11.84 20.20 8.29
CA GLN A 758 -10.38 20.27 8.21
C GLN A 758 -9.82 19.39 7.09
N ARG A 759 -10.47 18.24 6.84
CA ARG A 759 -10.16 17.35 5.73
C ARG A 759 -10.32 18.03 4.36
N GLN A 760 -11.36 18.85 4.16
CA GLN A 760 -11.53 19.60 2.91
C GLN A 760 -10.41 20.62 2.68
N LYS A 761 -9.98 21.34 3.73
CA LYS A 761 -8.84 22.27 3.65
C LYS A 761 -7.55 21.56 3.26
N TRP A 762 -7.28 20.40 3.87
CA TRP A 762 -6.12 19.59 3.52
C TRP A 762 -6.19 19.06 2.08
N LEU A 763 -7.34 18.59 1.61
CA LEU A 763 -7.51 18.17 0.21
C LEU A 763 -7.19 19.30 -0.76
N PHE A 764 -7.68 20.52 -0.49
CA PHE A 764 -7.35 21.69 -1.30
C PHE A 764 -5.84 22.01 -1.29
N ALA A 765 -5.20 21.96 -0.13
CA ALA A 765 -3.76 22.16 0.00
C ALA A 765 -2.94 21.09 -0.77
N LEU A 766 -3.36 19.82 -0.73
CA LEU A 766 -2.74 18.75 -1.49
C LEU A 766 -2.89 18.93 -3.01
N SER A 767 -4.03 19.45 -3.48
CA SER A 767 -4.24 19.82 -4.89
C SER A 767 -3.28 20.91 -5.34
N ILE A 768 -3.14 21.98 -4.55
CA ILE A 768 -2.15 23.05 -4.82
C ILE A 768 -0.74 22.47 -4.86
N THR A 769 -0.40 21.61 -3.89
CA THR A 769 0.94 20.99 -3.82
C THR A 769 1.23 20.11 -5.04
N THR A 770 0.23 19.36 -5.54
CA THR A 770 0.37 18.58 -6.78
C THR A 770 0.58 19.48 -8.01
N GLY A 771 -0.12 20.63 -8.07
CA GLY A 771 0.09 21.63 -9.12
C GLY A 771 1.50 22.22 -9.08
N LEU A 772 1.98 22.56 -7.87
CA LEU A 772 3.36 23.04 -7.65
C LEU A 772 4.39 21.99 -8.04
N TYR A 773 4.15 20.70 -7.76
CA TYR A 773 5.01 19.60 -8.21
C TYR A 773 5.14 19.57 -9.75
N GLY A 774 4.03 19.74 -10.48
CA GLY A 774 4.05 19.84 -11.94
C GLY A 774 4.87 21.04 -12.44
N PHE A 775 4.67 22.21 -11.85
CA PHE A 775 5.42 23.43 -12.18
C PHE A 775 6.91 23.28 -11.88
N TRP A 776 7.27 22.80 -10.70
CA TRP A 776 8.65 22.51 -10.32
C TRP A 776 9.28 21.46 -11.23
N GLY A 777 8.53 20.46 -11.67
CA GLY A 777 9.00 19.47 -12.64
C GLY A 777 9.33 20.07 -14.02
N LEU A 778 8.66 21.14 -14.44
CA LEU A 778 8.97 21.89 -15.67
C LEU A 778 10.20 22.80 -15.49
N GLN A 779 10.36 23.43 -14.31
CA GLN A 779 11.52 24.29 -14.04
C GLN A 779 12.80 23.49 -13.76
N ALA A 780 12.71 22.37 -13.03
CA ALA A 780 13.84 21.47 -12.76
C ALA A 780 14.42 20.86 -14.05
N TYR A 781 13.58 20.70 -15.06
CA TYR A 781 14.00 20.29 -16.40
C TYR A 781 15.00 21.27 -17.02
N ILE A 782 14.82 22.57 -16.81
CA ILE A 782 15.69 23.61 -17.39
C ILE A 782 16.89 23.86 -16.48
N TRP A 783 16.66 23.98 -15.17
CA TRP A 783 17.72 24.38 -14.23
C TRP A 783 18.66 23.23 -13.86
N ALA A 784 18.14 22.02 -13.71
CA ALA A 784 18.92 20.87 -13.27
C ALA A 784 19.11 19.82 -14.38
N ASN A 785 18.56 20.05 -15.58
CA ASN A 785 18.53 19.08 -16.67
C ASN A 785 17.98 17.72 -16.24
N VAL A 786 16.90 17.72 -15.44
CA VAL A 786 16.25 16.49 -14.95
C VAL A 786 14.79 16.47 -15.34
N LEU A 787 14.36 15.41 -16.03
CA LEU A 787 12.95 15.14 -16.33
C LEU A 787 12.33 14.33 -15.19
N ILE A 788 11.39 14.96 -14.47
CA ILE A 788 10.58 14.32 -13.44
C ILE A 788 9.23 13.87 -14.04
N PRO A 789 8.88 12.58 -13.99
CA PRO A 789 7.58 12.09 -14.44
C PRO A 789 6.40 12.69 -13.67
N LEU A 790 5.37 13.17 -14.38
CA LEU A 790 4.26 13.87 -13.74
C LEU A 790 2.99 13.03 -13.61
N LEU A 791 2.60 12.31 -14.67
CA LEU A 791 1.28 11.68 -14.78
C LEU A 791 1.09 10.55 -13.77
N PHE A 792 1.83 9.44 -13.90
CA PHE A 792 1.65 8.26 -13.05
C PHE A 792 1.87 8.53 -11.55
N PRO A 793 2.91 9.26 -11.12
CA PRO A 793 3.10 9.57 -9.70
C PRO A 793 1.93 10.37 -9.13
N SER A 794 1.45 11.39 -9.86
CA SER A 794 0.29 12.17 -9.42
C SER A 794 -0.99 11.33 -9.36
N SER A 795 -1.23 10.48 -10.37
CA SER A 795 -2.38 9.58 -10.38
C SER A 795 -2.37 8.61 -9.20
N VAL A 796 -1.23 7.97 -8.93
CA VAL A 796 -1.07 7.03 -7.80
C VAL A 796 -1.28 7.74 -6.47
N PHE A 797 -0.70 8.92 -6.28
CA PHE A 797 -0.92 9.73 -5.08
C PHE A 797 -2.41 10.01 -4.85
N TRP A 798 -3.13 10.47 -5.88
CA TRP A 798 -4.55 10.81 -5.76
C TRP A 798 -5.47 9.60 -5.62
N ILE A 799 -5.10 8.43 -6.15
CA ILE A 799 -5.82 7.16 -5.91
C ILE A 799 -5.91 6.86 -4.41
N TYR A 800 -4.80 7.02 -3.68
CA TYR A 800 -4.78 6.83 -2.22
C TYR A 800 -5.66 7.84 -1.49
N VAL A 801 -5.61 9.10 -1.90
CA VAL A 801 -6.30 10.21 -1.23
C VAL A 801 -7.81 10.19 -1.48
N VAL A 802 -8.26 9.88 -2.70
CA VAL A 802 -9.69 9.85 -3.10
C VAL A 802 -10.41 8.59 -2.61
N GLY A 803 -9.72 7.45 -2.45
CA GLY A 803 -10.35 6.21 -1.94
C GLY A 803 -11.02 6.36 -0.55
N ILE A 804 -10.70 7.42 0.19
CA ILE A 804 -11.29 7.75 1.50
C ILE A 804 -12.61 8.51 1.37
N THR A 805 -12.89 9.23 0.26
CA THR A 805 -14.14 10.02 0.13
C THR A 805 -15.33 9.17 -0.27
N GLN A 806 -15.09 7.99 -0.86
CA GLN A 806 -16.12 7.06 -1.32
C GLN A 806 -16.62 6.06 -0.25
N LYS A 807 -15.98 6.00 0.93
CA LYS A 807 -16.39 5.11 2.04
C LYS A 807 -17.43 5.73 3.00
N LYS A 808 -18.26 6.67 2.53
CA LYS A 808 -19.39 7.17 3.32
C LYS A 808 -20.65 6.38 3.03
#